data_AF-D7DT46-F1
#
_entry.id   AF-D7DT46-F1
#
_cell.length_a   1.000
_cell.length_b   1.000
_cell.length_c   1.000
_cell.angle_alpha   90.00
_cell.angle_beta   90.00
_cell.angle_gamma   90.00
#
_symmetry.space_group_name_H-M   'P 1'
#
loop_
_entity.id
_entity.type
_entity.pdbx_description
1 polymer ?
#
loop_
_entity_poly.entity_id
_entity_poly.type
_entity_poly.pdbx_seq_one_letter_code
_entity_poly.pdbx_strand_id
1 'polypeptide(L)'
;MKLKYVIILSLVLMCSLNVISAYNEDCLVWGQKYDYMGDNDYPVSLIVSDNNSYILAHNSYTTLNTLLVKYDKDGNLLWNTTYMSNPSHDIPRGMLKYGDYIYVSGDTYNSVNNSKGIMLLKYDLDGNLVWNRSYNKFEKNQGFSGFSTYGDYIYVIGQNDNARADGLLFLKYDLDGNLVFNKTYDNESKSEGLVSCGEYNNAFYIVYNEQGDSSSNFGLVKYDLDGNLLWNRTYNYSKYDCAKCLKFYDNGIYLIGEGYATNYDTVILRYDIDGNLLWNKTYDYKSIDNEPLHTVMSNGKLYILGYEDITSQNILISTFDSDGNLLWNTTYDYSGRYDAITSVSAYNDTLYVLGIGINESQDIILLKYDSNGNLLWDRAYDYHGEYDRAVSMGVYNNNINIIGYGYNSSQNTILLKYDADGNLLSHNSYMVDSLDNEPKRMVIQNNNIYVLGHIWNNDNYDLYLLNYIKDEIAPNITINTPNGTLKTNNIVINVSTDDGLVTSGIKEVIANVNNENITLNKTGNYYTASKTLNDGNYLLNITAIDNANNSNSTSTTFTIDTYVPSSNSHHKTLDASDSIESSNMKRTVSESTVVYGSNFDKQLAEGLKENIYPDDYEITGDTIIVGGPVSNKIAEQYNDRFVKPVSNNYPGENRGIIQILKIQDNSASVVQSYNVVYIAGSDRLGTEAALKYFETLKELPTEPIIVEWTSEGPVLV
;
A
#
# COMPACT_ATOMS: atom_id res chain seq x y z
N MET A 1 -2.06 -63.79 35.32
CA MET A 1 -3.11 -63.17 36.17
C MET A 1 -3.56 -61.89 35.45
N LYS A 2 -4.87 -61.65 35.42
CA LYS A 2 -5.64 -60.78 34.50
C LYS A 2 -5.14 -59.34 34.34
N LEU A 3 -5.24 -58.76 33.14
CA LEU A 3 -6.28 -57.73 32.88
C LEU A 3 -6.55 -57.55 31.37
N LYS A 4 -7.84 -57.57 31.04
CA LYS A 4 -8.42 -57.26 29.71
C LYS A 4 -8.35 -55.74 29.49
N TYR A 5 -8.06 -55.30 28.27
CA TYR A 5 -8.58 -54.02 27.78
C TYR A 5 -9.33 -54.23 26.47
N VAL A 6 -10.52 -53.63 26.47
CA VAL A 6 -11.61 -53.73 25.52
C VAL A 6 -11.30 -52.77 24.37
N ILE A 7 -11.39 -53.26 23.13
CA ILE A 7 -11.36 -52.43 21.92
C ILE A 7 -12.72 -51.72 21.84
N ILE A 8 -12.74 -50.42 22.14
CA ILE A 8 -13.85 -49.53 21.76
C ILE A 8 -13.37 -48.76 20.53
N LEU A 9 -13.93 -49.14 19.39
CA LEU A 9 -13.77 -48.44 18.11
C LEU A 9 -14.62 -47.17 18.18
N SER A 10 -14.05 -46.03 18.55
CA SER A 10 -14.66 -44.73 18.34
C SER A 10 -14.13 -44.14 17.03
N LEU A 11 -14.96 -44.21 15.98
CA LEU A 11 -14.79 -43.40 14.77
C LEU A 11 -14.82 -41.91 15.19
N VAL A 12 -13.65 -41.29 15.30
CA VAL A 12 -13.55 -39.82 15.29
C VAL A 12 -13.37 -39.44 13.84
N LEU A 13 -14.47 -38.98 13.23
CA LEU A 13 -14.45 -38.27 11.96
C LEU A 13 -13.73 -36.93 12.23
N MET A 14 -12.40 -36.90 12.11
CA MET A 14 -11.68 -35.63 11.99
C MET A 14 -12.05 -35.02 10.64
N CYS A 15 -13.11 -34.21 10.62
CA CYS A 15 -13.16 -33.12 9.67
C CYS A 15 -11.95 -32.24 9.98
N SER A 16 -10.90 -32.36 9.17
CA SER A 16 -9.90 -31.31 9.03
C SER A 16 -10.64 -30.08 8.51
N LEU A 17 -11.14 -29.24 9.41
CA LEU A 17 -11.25 -27.83 9.09
C LEU A 17 -9.82 -27.39 8.85
N ASN A 18 -9.45 -27.24 7.57
CA ASN A 18 -8.37 -26.36 7.19
C ASN A 18 -8.81 -24.97 7.63
N VAL A 19 -8.50 -24.61 8.88
CA VAL A 19 -8.30 -23.21 9.22
C VAL A 19 -7.01 -22.85 8.50
N ILE A 20 -7.15 -22.43 7.23
CA ILE A 20 -6.16 -21.54 6.64
C ILE A 20 -6.27 -20.31 7.54
N SER A 21 -5.39 -20.17 8.52
CA SER A 21 -5.18 -18.87 9.13
C SER A 21 -4.67 -18.00 7.98
N ALA A 22 -5.52 -17.09 7.49
CA ALA A 22 -5.02 -16.00 6.69
C ALA A 22 -3.94 -15.33 7.55
N TYR A 23 -2.70 -15.35 7.07
CA TYR A 23 -1.65 -14.56 7.69
C TYR A 23 -2.08 -13.10 7.59
N ASN A 24 -1.98 -12.33 8.68
CA ASN A 24 -2.14 -10.88 8.59
C ASN A 24 -0.89 -10.37 7.89
N GLU A 25 -0.98 -10.13 6.58
CA GLU A 25 0.14 -9.66 5.78
C GLU A 25 0.48 -8.22 6.21
N ASP A 26 1.77 -7.92 6.40
CA ASP A 26 2.19 -6.53 6.45
C ASP A 26 1.83 -5.90 5.09
N CYS A 27 1.04 -4.83 5.11
CA CYS A 27 0.50 -4.22 3.90
C CYS A 27 1.57 -3.42 3.19
N LEU A 28 1.80 -3.71 1.90
CA LEU A 28 2.55 -2.82 1.03
C LEU A 28 1.72 -1.55 0.78
N VAL A 29 2.14 -0.43 1.37
CA VAL A 29 1.48 0.86 1.22
C VAL A 29 1.78 1.47 -0.14
N TRP A 30 3.06 1.46 -0.50
CA TRP A 30 3.52 1.95 -1.79
C TRP A 30 4.84 1.27 -2.16
N GLY A 31 5.07 1.14 -3.46
CA GLY A 31 6.33 0.74 -4.05
C GLY A 31 6.70 1.72 -5.16
N GLN A 32 7.89 2.32 -5.05
CA GLN A 32 8.40 3.27 -6.03
C GLN A 32 9.56 2.64 -6.78
N LYS A 33 9.51 2.71 -8.10
CA LYS A 33 10.67 2.45 -8.96
C LYS A 33 11.29 3.76 -9.38
N TYR A 34 12.59 3.75 -9.58
CA TYR A 34 13.32 4.93 -10.00
C TYR A 34 14.44 4.55 -10.96
N ASP A 35 14.33 5.09 -12.17
CA ASP A 35 15.31 5.01 -13.25
C ASP A 35 15.87 6.39 -13.52
N TYR A 36 17.17 6.56 -13.32
CA TYR A 36 17.88 7.76 -13.72
C TYR A 36 18.44 7.62 -15.14
N MET A 37 17.70 8.20 -16.09
CA MET A 37 18.11 8.36 -17.49
C MET A 37 18.37 7.06 -18.28
N GLY A 38 17.79 5.94 -17.87
CA GLY A 38 17.90 4.65 -18.57
C GLY A 38 19.25 3.96 -18.34
N ASP A 39 19.87 4.19 -17.19
CA ASP A 39 21.22 3.69 -16.87
C ASP A 39 21.21 2.82 -15.60
N ASN A 40 22.33 2.13 -15.32
CA ASN A 40 22.38 1.27 -14.13
C ASN A 40 22.47 2.11 -12.84
N ASP A 41 21.42 2.03 -12.02
CA ASP A 41 21.30 2.56 -10.68
C ASP A 41 21.39 1.46 -9.63
N TYR A 42 22.33 1.61 -8.71
CA TYR A 42 22.60 0.63 -7.67
C TYR A 42 22.54 1.27 -6.28
N PRO A 43 21.73 0.73 -5.36
CA PRO A 43 21.53 1.32 -4.04
C PRO A 43 22.77 1.14 -3.14
N VAL A 44 23.10 2.19 -2.39
CA VAL A 44 24.22 2.23 -1.43
C VAL A 44 23.72 2.41 0.00
N SER A 45 22.83 3.38 0.24
CA SER A 45 22.34 3.69 1.58
C SER A 45 20.89 4.17 1.55
N LEU A 46 20.15 3.80 2.58
CA LEU A 46 18.80 4.29 2.90
C LEU A 46 18.81 4.93 4.29
N ILE A 47 18.28 6.14 4.41
CA ILE A 47 17.98 6.80 5.67
C ILE A 47 16.50 7.18 5.67
N VAL A 48 15.80 6.86 6.75
CA VAL A 48 14.43 7.34 6.98
C VAL A 48 14.45 8.26 8.20
N SER A 49 14.06 9.51 7.99
CA SER A 49 14.07 10.56 9.03
C SER A 49 13.01 11.60 8.72
N ASP A 50 12.35 12.10 9.76
CA ASP A 50 11.38 13.20 9.65
C ASP A 50 10.32 12.92 8.58
N ASN A 51 9.78 11.69 8.54
CA ASN A 51 8.79 11.22 7.56
C ASN A 51 9.26 11.30 6.08
N ASN A 52 10.57 11.29 5.84
CA ASN A 52 11.15 11.25 4.50
C ASN A 52 12.16 10.11 4.38
N SER A 53 12.24 9.55 3.19
CA SER A 53 13.22 8.54 2.81
C SER A 53 14.26 9.16 1.88
N TYR A 54 15.53 9.02 2.25
CA TYR A 54 16.68 9.47 1.47
C TYR A 54 17.44 8.23 0.99
N ILE A 55 17.62 8.13 -0.33
CA ILE A 55 18.37 7.06 -0.97
C ILE A 55 19.66 7.64 -1.54
N LEU A 56 20.77 6.97 -1.25
CA LEU A 56 22.04 7.15 -1.93
C LEU A 56 22.26 5.95 -2.84
N ALA A 57 22.57 6.23 -4.11
CA ALA A 57 22.87 5.23 -5.11
C ALA A 57 24.09 5.65 -5.95
N HIS A 58 24.68 4.69 -6.65
CA HIS A 58 25.63 4.96 -7.73
C HIS A 58 24.95 4.71 -9.08
N ASN A 59 25.07 5.67 -9.99
CA ASN A 59 24.49 5.61 -11.33
C ASN A 59 25.60 5.47 -12.39
N SER A 60 25.37 4.70 -13.46
CA SER A 60 26.40 4.40 -14.48
C SER A 60 26.35 5.27 -15.74
N TYR A 61 25.51 6.32 -15.79
CA TYR A 61 25.32 7.17 -16.98
C TYR A 61 26.63 7.80 -17.45
N THR A 62 27.20 7.22 -18.50
CA THR A 62 28.45 7.57 -19.22
C THR A 62 29.76 7.52 -18.40
N THR A 63 29.71 7.76 -17.09
CA THR A 63 30.82 7.69 -16.10
C THR A 63 30.19 7.67 -14.70
N LEU A 64 30.52 6.72 -13.82
CA LEU A 64 29.84 6.51 -12.52
C LEU A 64 29.60 7.80 -11.70
N ASN A 65 28.37 8.03 -11.22
CA ASN A 65 27.94 9.25 -10.52
C ASN A 65 27.28 8.95 -9.18
N THR A 66 27.33 9.94 -8.27
CA THR A 66 26.50 9.93 -7.06
C THR A 66 25.08 10.31 -7.41
N LEU A 67 24.09 9.51 -7.02
CA LEU A 67 22.66 9.78 -7.13
C LEU A 67 22.06 9.86 -5.71
N LEU A 68 21.36 10.96 -5.43
CA LEU A 68 20.53 11.12 -4.25
C LEU A 68 19.06 11.27 -4.66
N VAL A 69 18.19 10.51 -4.00
CA VAL A 69 16.74 10.54 -4.24
C VAL A 69 16.01 10.73 -2.91
N LYS A 70 15.00 11.60 -2.88
CA LYS A 70 14.16 11.83 -1.70
C LYS A 70 12.69 11.56 -2.00
N TYR A 71 12.08 10.76 -1.14
CA TYR A 71 10.64 10.52 -1.11
C TYR A 71 10.02 11.04 0.19
N ASP A 72 8.77 11.49 0.12
CA ASP A 72 7.96 11.72 1.32
C ASP A 72 7.41 10.40 1.91
N LYS A 73 6.71 10.49 3.04
CA LYS A 73 6.09 9.34 3.73
C LYS A 73 5.06 8.59 2.89
N ASP A 74 4.45 9.25 1.91
CA ASP A 74 3.40 8.72 1.05
C ASP A 74 3.99 8.15 -0.27
N GLY A 75 5.32 8.16 -0.40
CA GLY A 75 6.03 7.62 -1.56
C GLY A 75 6.08 8.58 -2.75
N ASN A 76 5.75 9.86 -2.57
CA ASN A 76 5.90 10.84 -3.64
C ASN A 76 7.36 11.25 -3.76
N LEU A 77 7.89 11.21 -4.98
CA LEU A 77 9.22 11.74 -5.28
C LEU A 77 9.21 13.26 -5.03
N LEU A 78 10.02 13.72 -4.08
CA LEU A 78 10.18 15.14 -3.79
C LEU A 78 11.25 15.76 -4.68
N TRP A 79 12.42 15.12 -4.74
CA TRP A 79 13.52 15.54 -5.60
C TRP A 79 14.51 14.41 -5.83
N ASN A 80 15.33 14.57 -6.87
CA ASN A 80 16.56 13.82 -7.08
C ASN A 80 17.67 14.80 -7.47
N THR A 81 18.91 14.45 -7.16
CA THR A 81 20.08 15.21 -7.61
C THR A 81 21.22 14.25 -7.89
N THR A 82 22.07 14.62 -8.84
CA THR A 82 23.31 13.90 -9.12
C THR A 82 24.52 14.77 -8.85
N TYR A 83 25.64 14.13 -8.58
CA TYR A 83 26.93 14.79 -8.47
C TYR A 83 28.00 13.98 -9.19
N MET A 84 28.79 14.71 -9.99
CA MET A 84 29.91 14.21 -10.74
C MET A 84 31.08 15.18 -10.61
N SER A 85 32.19 14.67 -10.10
CA SER A 85 33.49 15.30 -10.22
C SER A 85 33.96 15.09 -11.66
N ASN A 86 33.96 16.09 -12.52
CA ASN A 86 34.51 15.96 -13.90
C ASN A 86 36.07 16.04 -13.86
N PRO A 87 36.85 15.25 -14.61
CA PRO A 87 36.51 14.13 -15.52
C PRO A 87 36.56 12.74 -14.84
N SER A 88 36.20 12.68 -13.56
CA SER A 88 36.29 11.50 -12.70
C SER A 88 34.96 10.75 -12.53
N HIS A 89 35.08 9.52 -12.02
CA HIS A 89 33.99 8.66 -11.63
C HIS A 89 33.87 8.71 -10.10
N ASP A 90 32.68 8.95 -9.57
CA ASP A 90 32.44 9.06 -8.13
C ASP A 90 31.71 7.80 -7.63
N ILE A 91 32.29 7.11 -6.64
CA ILE A 91 31.70 5.94 -6.01
C ILE A 91 31.25 6.34 -4.60
N PRO A 92 29.95 6.67 -4.42
CA PRO A 92 29.42 6.91 -3.08
C PRO A 92 29.48 5.64 -2.23
N ARG A 93 29.90 5.80 -0.96
CA ARG A 93 30.08 4.68 -0.02
C ARG A 93 29.24 4.81 1.23
N GLY A 94 28.88 6.04 1.60
CA GLY A 94 28.08 6.27 2.80
C GLY A 94 27.31 7.58 2.75
N MET A 95 26.21 7.58 3.48
CA MET A 95 25.34 8.73 3.70
C MET A 95 25.01 8.83 5.18
N LEU A 96 24.96 10.05 5.71
CA LEU A 96 24.40 10.35 7.03
C LEU A 96 23.56 11.63 6.97
N LYS A 97 22.58 11.73 7.86
CA LYS A 97 21.84 12.97 8.12
C LYS A 97 22.32 13.54 9.46
N TYR A 98 22.71 14.81 9.48
CA TYR A 98 23.10 15.50 10.71
C TYR A 98 22.54 16.92 10.70
N GLY A 99 21.71 17.24 11.71
CA GLY A 99 20.88 18.44 11.71
C GLY A 99 19.97 18.51 10.47
N ASP A 100 20.03 19.64 9.77
CA ASP A 100 19.26 19.95 8.57
C ASP A 100 20.03 19.68 7.27
N TYR A 101 20.99 18.75 7.30
CA TYR A 101 21.84 18.44 6.15
C TYR A 101 22.02 16.95 5.94
N ILE A 102 22.21 16.58 4.67
CA ILE A 102 22.65 15.26 4.23
C ILE A 102 24.12 15.36 3.84
N TYR A 103 24.93 14.46 4.38
CA TYR A 103 26.33 14.32 4.04
C TYR A 103 26.56 13.00 3.30
N VAL A 104 27.31 13.07 2.21
CA VAL A 104 27.69 11.90 1.40
C VAL A 104 29.20 11.85 1.28
N SER A 105 29.78 10.67 1.47
CA SER A 105 31.21 10.46 1.31
C SER A 105 31.49 9.18 0.53
N GLY A 106 32.65 9.16 -0.12
CA GLY A 106 33.07 8.02 -0.93
C GLY A 106 34.37 8.30 -1.67
N ASP A 107 34.62 7.49 -2.68
CA ASP A 107 35.80 7.59 -3.53
C ASP A 107 35.52 8.47 -4.76
N THR A 108 36.53 9.20 -5.24
CA THR A 108 36.53 9.86 -6.55
C THR A 108 37.71 9.37 -7.39
N TYR A 109 37.48 8.91 -8.61
CA TYR A 109 38.43 8.18 -9.46
C TYR A 109 38.71 8.92 -10.76
N ASN A 110 39.97 9.18 -11.09
CA ASN A 110 40.32 9.68 -12.41
C ASN A 110 40.70 8.52 -13.34
N SER A 111 39.88 8.32 -14.38
CA SER A 111 40.03 7.25 -15.36
C SER A 111 41.25 7.40 -16.26
N VAL A 112 41.83 8.61 -16.37
CA VAL A 112 43.01 8.87 -17.22
C VAL A 112 44.30 8.36 -16.59
N ASN A 113 44.45 8.50 -15.27
CA ASN A 113 45.68 8.14 -14.56
C ASN A 113 45.49 7.10 -13.44
N ASN A 114 44.28 6.53 -13.33
CA ASN A 114 43.90 5.53 -12.32
C ASN A 114 44.21 5.96 -10.87
N SER A 115 44.05 7.25 -10.57
CA SER A 115 44.24 7.80 -9.23
C SER A 115 42.91 7.96 -8.50
N LYS A 116 42.94 7.82 -7.17
CA LYS A 116 41.76 7.89 -6.30
C LYS A 116 41.92 8.98 -5.25
N GLY A 117 40.86 9.73 -5.01
CA GLY A 117 40.74 10.64 -3.87
C GLY A 117 39.49 10.33 -3.05
N ILE A 118 39.29 11.08 -1.98
CA ILE A 118 38.08 11.02 -1.17
C ILE A 118 37.19 12.21 -1.49
N MET A 119 35.90 11.99 -1.72
CA MET A 119 34.90 13.05 -1.84
C MET A 119 34.08 13.19 -0.56
N LEU A 120 33.68 14.42 -0.25
CA LEU A 120 32.72 14.74 0.80
C LEU A 120 31.76 15.81 0.27
N LEU A 121 30.48 15.52 0.33
CA LEU A 121 29.39 16.35 -0.19
C LEU A 121 28.46 16.72 0.95
N LYS A 122 27.94 17.95 0.92
CA LYS A 122 26.88 18.42 1.83
C LYS A 122 25.71 18.95 1.01
N TYR A 123 24.53 18.46 1.31
CA TYR A 123 23.26 18.89 0.74
C TYR A 123 22.34 19.42 1.82
N ASP A 124 21.54 20.43 1.49
CA ASP A 124 20.38 20.79 2.31
C ASP A 124 19.24 19.76 2.12
N LEU A 125 18.17 19.87 2.92
CA LEU A 125 17.04 18.94 2.85
C LEU A 125 16.18 19.11 1.59
N ASP A 126 16.39 20.18 0.82
CA ASP A 126 15.75 20.47 -0.46
C ASP A 126 16.54 19.90 -1.65
N GLY A 127 17.67 19.24 -1.38
CA GLY A 127 18.50 18.57 -2.39
C GLY A 127 19.51 19.48 -3.06
N ASN A 128 19.67 20.73 -2.61
CA ASN A 128 20.69 21.61 -3.17
C ASN A 128 22.06 21.28 -2.58
N LEU A 129 23.07 21.16 -3.46
CA LEU A 129 24.45 21.03 -3.04
C LEU A 129 24.91 22.33 -2.38
N VAL A 130 25.18 22.27 -1.07
CA VAL A 130 25.70 23.40 -0.28
C VAL A 130 27.18 23.57 -0.53
N TRP A 131 27.93 22.48 -0.45
CA TRP A 131 29.34 22.44 -0.82
C TRP A 131 29.79 21.02 -1.18
N ASN A 132 30.88 20.96 -1.94
CA ASN A 132 31.64 19.74 -2.19
C ASN A 132 33.11 19.96 -1.79
N ARG A 133 33.74 18.90 -1.30
CA ARG A 133 35.17 18.84 -0.98
C ARG A 133 35.75 17.56 -1.55
N SER A 134 37.03 17.63 -1.87
CA SER A 134 37.82 16.48 -2.27
C SER A 134 39.17 16.53 -1.58
N TYR A 135 39.64 15.41 -1.07
CA TYR A 135 40.97 15.28 -0.48
C TYR A 135 41.92 14.56 -1.44
N ASN A 136 43.09 15.17 -1.70
CA ASN A 136 44.12 14.76 -2.67
C ASN A 136 43.56 14.22 -3.99
N LYS A 137 42.61 14.95 -4.57
CA LYS A 137 41.99 14.64 -5.87
C LYS A 137 43.07 14.46 -6.95
N PHE A 138 43.37 13.19 -7.26
CA PHE A 138 44.27 12.73 -8.32
C PHE A 138 45.77 12.96 -8.12
N GLU A 139 46.18 13.26 -6.89
CA GLU A 139 47.61 13.39 -6.55
C GLU A 139 48.18 12.11 -5.94
N LYS A 140 47.31 11.26 -5.37
CA LYS A 140 47.65 9.98 -4.73
C LYS A 140 46.59 8.93 -5.05
N ASN A 141 46.79 7.70 -4.62
CA ASN A 141 45.76 6.67 -4.63
C ASN A 141 45.26 6.54 -3.18
N GLN A 142 44.05 7.02 -2.89
CA GLN A 142 43.47 7.03 -1.55
C GLN A 142 42.08 6.41 -1.58
N GLY A 143 41.81 5.51 -0.62
CA GLY A 143 40.53 4.83 -0.47
C GLY A 143 39.73 5.40 0.70
N PHE A 144 38.45 5.67 0.48
CA PHE A 144 37.49 5.93 1.56
C PHE A 144 37.17 4.64 2.30
N SER A 145 37.02 4.72 3.62
CA SER A 145 36.52 3.59 4.42
C SER A 145 35.27 3.94 5.22
N GLY A 146 35.25 5.09 5.89
CA GLY A 146 34.15 5.46 6.76
C GLY A 146 34.14 6.93 7.09
N PHE A 147 32.99 7.42 7.54
CA PHE A 147 32.84 8.77 8.07
C PHE A 147 31.72 8.85 9.09
N SER A 148 31.81 9.84 9.96
CA SER A 148 30.80 10.15 10.97
C SER A 148 30.81 11.64 11.30
N THR A 149 29.79 12.09 12.02
CA THR A 149 29.68 13.44 12.58
C THR A 149 29.65 13.37 14.09
N TYR A 150 30.43 14.24 14.75
CA TYR A 150 30.41 14.37 16.21
C TYR A 150 30.67 15.83 16.60
N GLY A 151 29.78 16.39 17.42
CA GLY A 151 29.75 17.84 17.67
C GLY A 151 29.65 18.61 16.35
N ASP A 152 30.43 19.67 16.21
CA ASP A 152 30.43 20.53 15.01
C ASP A 152 31.43 20.08 13.93
N TYR A 153 31.72 18.78 13.84
CA TYR A 153 32.75 18.26 12.94
C TYR A 153 32.35 16.99 12.21
N ILE A 154 32.95 16.82 11.04
CA ILE A 154 32.86 15.64 10.20
C ILE A 154 34.22 14.96 10.23
N TYR A 155 34.22 13.68 10.56
CA TYR A 155 35.40 12.85 10.64
C TYR A 155 35.38 11.84 9.50
N VAL A 156 36.44 11.77 8.70
CA VAL A 156 36.57 10.85 7.58
C VAL A 156 37.82 10.01 7.75
N ILE A 157 37.66 8.70 7.56
CA ILE A 157 38.74 7.73 7.70
C ILE A 157 38.89 6.99 6.38
N GLY A 158 40.14 6.77 5.98
CA GLY A 158 40.49 6.08 4.76
C GLY A 158 41.90 5.51 4.81
N GLN A 159 42.42 5.17 3.64
CA GLN A 159 43.74 4.58 3.43
C GLN A 159 44.47 5.35 2.32
N ASN A 160 45.79 5.45 2.44
CA ASN A 160 46.68 5.93 1.38
C ASN A 160 47.32 4.71 0.71
N ASP A 161 46.92 4.36 -0.50
CA ASP A 161 47.58 3.36 -1.33
C ASP A 161 48.85 3.96 -1.98
N ASN A 162 49.95 4.06 -1.23
CA ASN A 162 51.25 4.34 -1.85
C ASN A 162 52.00 3.02 -2.05
N ALA A 163 52.63 2.83 -3.20
CA ALA A 163 53.28 1.58 -3.65
C ALA A 163 54.39 0.99 -2.74
N ARG A 164 54.65 1.56 -1.56
CA ARG A 164 55.66 1.11 -0.59
C ARG A 164 55.20 1.06 0.87
N ALA A 165 54.03 1.61 1.21
CA ALA A 165 53.42 1.55 2.54
C ALA A 165 51.98 2.12 2.41
N ASP A 166 50.99 1.29 2.71
CA ASP A 166 49.60 1.76 2.73
C ASP A 166 49.32 2.43 4.07
N GLY A 167 49.24 3.76 4.14
CA GLY A 167 49.11 4.49 5.42
C GLY A 167 47.66 4.82 5.78
N LEU A 168 47.27 4.73 7.06
CA LEU A 168 45.94 5.17 7.51
C LEU A 168 45.78 6.69 7.32
N LEU A 169 44.59 7.10 6.89
CA LEU A 169 44.24 8.50 6.72
C LEU A 169 43.10 8.88 7.65
N PHE A 170 43.28 9.97 8.40
CA PHE A 170 42.27 10.53 9.27
C PHE A 170 42.10 12.03 9.01
N LEU A 171 40.89 12.41 8.62
CA LEU A 171 40.53 13.78 8.26
C LEU A 171 39.47 14.31 9.23
N LYS A 172 39.54 15.60 9.54
CA LYS A 172 38.48 16.35 10.22
C LYS A 172 38.14 17.59 9.42
N TYR A 173 36.86 17.78 9.19
CA TYR A 173 36.29 18.99 8.60
C TYR A 173 35.35 19.65 9.60
N ASP A 174 35.24 20.98 9.56
CA ASP A 174 34.10 21.65 10.17
C ASP A 174 32.82 21.46 9.32
N LEU A 175 31.66 21.88 9.83
CA LEU A 175 30.39 21.75 9.10
C LEU A 175 30.30 22.64 7.84
N ASP A 176 31.20 23.61 7.69
CA ASP A 176 31.36 24.46 6.50
C ASP A 176 32.29 23.82 5.45
N GLY A 177 32.81 22.63 5.75
CA GLY A 177 33.67 21.84 4.87
C GLY A 177 35.12 22.32 4.83
N ASN A 178 35.55 23.16 5.77
CA ASN A 178 36.98 23.51 5.87
C ASN A 178 37.73 22.37 6.53
N LEU A 179 38.85 21.97 5.93
CA LEU A 179 39.73 20.96 6.51
C LEU A 179 40.38 21.53 7.78
N VAL A 180 40.05 20.94 8.93
CA VAL A 180 40.60 21.31 10.24
C VAL A 180 41.93 20.61 10.45
N PHE A 181 41.99 19.31 10.16
CA PHE A 181 43.24 18.56 10.12
C PHE A 181 43.20 17.42 9.10
N ASN A 182 44.39 17.03 8.67
CA ASN A 182 44.66 15.72 8.08
C ASN A 182 45.80 15.06 8.86
N LYS A 183 45.66 13.79 9.17
CA LYS A 183 46.65 12.97 9.86
C LYS A 183 46.86 11.71 9.05
N THR A 184 48.12 11.37 8.86
CA THR A 184 48.52 10.10 8.28
C THR A 184 49.28 9.32 9.34
N TYR A 185 48.94 8.05 9.47
CA TYR A 185 49.75 7.09 10.21
C TYR A 185 50.39 6.17 9.19
N ASP A 186 51.71 6.18 9.14
CA ASP A 186 52.53 5.37 8.23
C ASP A 186 53.65 4.80 9.09
N ASN A 187 53.68 3.48 9.28
CA ASN A 187 54.83 2.84 9.89
C ASN A 187 55.81 2.55 8.75
N GLU A 188 56.85 3.39 8.62
CA GLU A 188 57.75 3.65 7.47
C GLU A 188 58.37 2.45 6.70
N SER A 189 57.86 1.22 6.83
CA SER A 189 58.28 0.00 6.16
C SER A 189 57.17 -1.07 6.03
N LYS A 190 55.90 -0.77 6.38
CA LYS A 190 54.80 -1.74 6.44
C LYS A 190 53.55 -1.22 5.74
N SER A 191 52.75 -2.11 5.16
CA SER A 191 51.43 -1.75 4.66
C SER A 191 50.39 -1.88 5.78
N GLU A 192 49.52 -0.89 5.92
CA GLU A 192 48.40 -0.92 6.85
C GLU A 192 47.07 -1.05 6.11
N GLY A 193 46.45 -2.24 6.18
CA GLY A 193 45.10 -2.46 5.68
C GLY A 193 44.08 -2.04 6.73
N LEU A 194 43.28 -1.00 6.46
CA LEU A 194 42.23 -0.59 7.39
C LEU A 194 41.16 -1.66 7.50
N VAL A 195 40.75 -1.97 8.74
CA VAL A 195 39.73 -3.01 9.03
C VAL A 195 38.42 -2.40 9.51
N SER A 196 38.48 -1.61 10.59
CA SER A 196 37.29 -1.08 11.25
C SER A 196 37.64 0.17 12.04
N CYS A 197 36.65 1.02 12.30
CA CYS A 197 36.84 2.21 13.12
C CYS A 197 35.58 2.53 13.92
N GLY A 198 35.74 3.32 14.98
CA GLY A 198 34.61 3.78 15.79
C GLY A 198 35.01 4.90 16.74
N GLU A 199 34.04 5.76 17.04
CA GLU A 199 34.15 6.73 18.13
C GLU A 199 33.67 6.07 19.42
N TYR A 200 34.43 6.26 20.50
CA TYR A 200 34.04 5.83 21.83
C TYR A 200 34.73 6.69 22.89
N ASN A 201 33.99 7.10 23.91
CA ASN A 201 34.52 7.89 25.03
C ASN A 201 35.33 9.13 24.57
N ASN A 202 34.78 9.89 23.60
CA ASN A 202 35.38 11.11 23.05
C ASN A 202 36.75 10.89 22.40
N ALA A 203 36.93 9.74 21.74
CA ALA A 203 38.13 9.40 21.01
C ALA A 203 37.80 8.53 19.80
N PHE A 204 38.63 8.61 18.76
CA PHE A 204 38.52 7.75 17.59
C PHE A 204 39.51 6.60 17.69
N TYR A 205 39.01 5.41 17.41
CA TYR A 205 39.78 4.18 17.36
C TYR A 205 39.76 3.63 15.94
N ILE A 206 40.93 3.27 15.43
CA ILE A 206 41.07 2.65 14.11
C ILE A 206 41.84 1.35 14.28
N VAL A 207 41.23 0.27 13.80
CA VAL A 207 41.81 -1.06 13.70
C VAL A 207 42.33 -1.26 12.29
N TYR A 208 43.54 -1.78 12.20
CA TYR A 208 44.23 -2.04 10.95
C TYR A 208 45.06 -3.32 11.04
N ASN A 209 45.41 -3.86 9.88
CA ASN A 209 46.35 -4.98 9.74
C ASN A 209 47.69 -4.43 9.31
N GLU A 210 48.71 -4.61 10.15
CA GLU A 210 50.07 -4.17 9.88
C GLU A 210 50.86 -5.29 9.20
N GLN A 211 51.17 -5.14 7.92
CA GLN A 211 51.83 -6.14 7.08
C GLN A 211 53.32 -5.83 6.91
N GLY A 212 54.18 -6.75 7.35
CA GLY A 212 55.61 -6.77 7.07
C GLY A 212 56.01 -7.88 6.09
N ASP A 213 57.31 -8.01 5.80
CA ASP A 213 57.87 -8.89 4.76
C ASP A 213 57.45 -10.38 4.84
N SER A 214 57.07 -10.87 6.03
CA SER A 214 56.64 -12.26 6.23
C SER A 214 55.58 -12.44 7.32
N SER A 215 54.95 -11.36 7.79
CA SER A 215 53.93 -11.44 8.84
C SER A 215 52.91 -10.30 8.81
N SER A 216 51.70 -10.57 9.30
CA SER A 216 50.65 -9.56 9.54
C SER A 216 50.34 -9.48 11.03
N ASN A 217 50.15 -8.28 11.59
CA ASN A 217 49.86 -8.03 13.01
C ASN A 217 48.53 -7.26 13.19
N PHE A 218 47.91 -7.40 14.36
CA PHE A 218 46.82 -6.51 14.78
C PHE A 218 47.38 -5.11 15.08
N GLY A 219 46.73 -4.08 14.55
CA GLY A 219 47.00 -2.68 14.83
C GLY A 219 45.78 -1.98 15.44
N LEU A 220 46.02 -1.14 16.45
CA LEU A 220 45.02 -0.26 17.05
C LEU A 220 45.64 1.11 17.33
N VAL A 221 45.07 2.16 16.74
CA VAL A 221 45.45 3.55 17.03
C VAL A 221 44.29 4.29 17.67
N LYS A 222 44.62 5.15 18.64
CA LYS A 222 43.67 6.06 19.28
C LYS A 222 44.07 7.50 19.00
N TYR A 223 43.09 8.28 18.53
CA TYR A 223 43.19 9.72 18.38
C TYR A 223 42.22 10.42 19.33
N ASP A 224 42.62 11.59 19.84
CA ASP A 224 41.63 12.51 20.39
C ASP A 224 40.78 13.14 19.27
N LEU A 225 39.74 13.87 19.65
CA LEU A 225 38.86 14.56 18.71
C LEU A 225 39.55 15.67 17.90
N ASP A 226 40.77 16.08 18.30
CA ASP A 226 41.60 17.08 17.62
C ASP A 226 42.67 16.43 16.70
N GLY A 227 42.64 15.11 16.58
CA GLY A 227 43.51 14.34 15.69
C GLY A 227 44.92 14.18 16.23
N ASN A 228 45.15 14.44 17.52
CA ASN A 228 46.42 14.08 18.15
C ASN A 228 46.43 12.58 18.41
N LEU A 229 47.49 11.91 17.95
CA LEU A 229 47.72 10.51 18.28
C LEU A 229 47.96 10.41 19.78
N LEU A 230 47.04 9.78 20.50
CA LEU A 230 47.17 9.55 21.94
C LEU A 230 48.05 8.32 22.19
N TRP A 231 47.82 7.25 21.44
CA TRP A 231 48.64 6.05 21.47
C TRP A 231 48.41 5.16 20.25
N ASN A 232 49.38 4.29 19.97
CA ASN A 232 49.26 3.16 19.06
C ASN A 232 49.63 1.86 19.78
N ARG A 233 48.99 0.76 19.39
CA ARG A 233 49.27 -0.59 19.88
C ARG A 233 49.32 -1.54 18.69
N THR A 234 50.36 -2.34 18.66
CA THR A 234 50.48 -3.47 17.75
C THR A 234 50.52 -4.75 18.57
N TYR A 235 49.80 -5.77 18.13
CA TYR A 235 49.82 -7.08 18.75
C TYR A 235 50.15 -8.14 17.70
N ASN A 236 51.26 -8.84 17.91
CA ASN A 236 51.67 -9.99 17.12
C ASN A 236 51.37 -11.23 17.97
N TYR A 237 50.35 -11.96 17.56
CA TYR A 237 50.02 -13.28 18.07
C TYR A 237 50.84 -14.36 17.36
N SER A 238 50.92 -14.29 16.03
CA SER A 238 51.51 -15.34 15.18
C SER A 238 52.10 -14.80 13.86
N LYS A 239 52.39 -15.71 12.91
CA LYS A 239 52.97 -15.31 11.63
C LYS A 239 51.96 -14.55 10.76
N TYR A 240 50.68 -14.94 10.74
CA TYR A 240 49.67 -14.19 10.01
C TYR A 240 48.47 -13.91 10.90
N ASP A 241 48.41 -12.70 11.43
CA ASP A 241 47.29 -12.23 12.20
C ASP A 241 46.50 -11.20 11.39
N CYS A 242 45.18 -11.32 11.38
CA CYS A 242 44.34 -10.27 10.83
C CYS A 242 43.16 -9.93 11.72
N ALA A 243 43.06 -8.66 12.07
CA ALA A 243 41.89 -8.07 12.67
C ALA A 243 40.74 -8.06 11.67
N LYS A 244 39.54 -8.35 12.17
CA LYS A 244 38.28 -8.33 11.41
C LYS A 244 37.29 -7.33 12.01
N CYS A 245 37.34 -7.08 13.32
CA CYS A 245 36.35 -6.25 13.97
C CYS A 245 36.85 -5.48 15.20
N LEU A 246 36.19 -4.36 15.48
CA LEU A 246 36.30 -3.52 16.66
C LEU A 246 34.95 -3.45 17.39
N LYS A 247 34.92 -3.69 18.71
CA LYS A 247 33.74 -3.50 19.57
C LYS A 247 34.12 -2.75 20.85
N PHE A 248 33.13 -2.09 21.45
CA PHE A 248 33.27 -1.40 22.73
C PHE A 248 32.23 -1.91 23.72
N TYR A 249 32.64 -2.12 24.97
CA TYR A 249 31.73 -2.43 26.07
C TYR A 249 32.40 -2.12 27.41
N ASP A 250 31.67 -1.45 28.32
CA ASP A 250 32.11 -1.15 29.69
C ASP A 250 33.56 -0.63 29.79
N ASN A 251 33.85 0.45 29.06
CA ASN A 251 35.19 1.06 28.93
C ASN A 251 36.30 0.14 28.38
N GLY A 252 35.94 -1.06 27.88
CA GLY A 252 36.81 -1.99 27.19
C GLY A 252 36.74 -1.84 25.68
N ILE A 253 37.89 -2.00 25.03
CA ILE A 253 38.05 -2.01 23.58
C ILE A 253 38.40 -3.43 23.16
N TYR A 254 37.55 -4.05 22.34
CA TYR A 254 37.67 -5.43 21.92
C TYR A 254 38.07 -5.50 20.45
N LEU A 255 39.19 -6.15 20.17
CA LEU A 255 39.62 -6.47 18.81
C LEU A 255 39.40 -7.96 18.59
N ILE A 256 38.72 -8.28 17.50
CA ILE A 256 38.42 -9.65 17.09
C ILE A 256 39.05 -9.88 15.73
N GLY A 257 39.70 -11.02 15.57
CA GLY A 257 40.26 -11.44 14.30
C GLY A 257 40.72 -12.88 14.34
N GLU A 258 41.61 -13.22 13.42
CA GLU A 258 42.20 -14.55 13.30
C GLU A 258 43.73 -14.49 13.43
N GLY A 259 44.32 -15.57 13.91
CA GLY A 259 45.77 -15.73 14.01
C GLY A 259 46.22 -17.10 13.47
N TYR A 260 47.22 -17.08 12.59
CA TYR A 260 47.81 -18.25 11.93
C TYR A 260 49.10 -18.71 12.65
N ALA A 261 48.93 -19.38 13.79
CA ALA A 261 50.04 -20.07 14.45
C ALA A 261 50.29 -21.46 13.83
N THR A 262 49.22 -22.24 13.65
CA THR A 262 49.20 -23.54 12.95
C THR A 262 47.91 -23.80 12.17
N ASN A 263 46.79 -23.20 12.58
CA ASN A 263 45.49 -23.08 11.88
C ASN A 263 44.98 -21.63 12.10
N TYR A 264 43.90 -21.20 11.42
CA TYR A 264 43.27 -19.91 11.73
C TYR A 264 42.41 -20.02 13.00
N ASP A 265 42.95 -19.53 14.11
CA ASP A 265 42.27 -19.49 15.41
C ASP A 265 41.61 -18.13 15.64
N THR A 266 40.47 -18.09 16.33
CA THR A 266 39.85 -16.81 16.73
C THR A 266 40.69 -16.16 17.84
N VAL A 267 41.15 -14.94 17.60
CA VAL A 267 41.92 -14.12 18.55
C VAL A 267 41.05 -12.97 19.04
N ILE A 268 40.99 -12.79 20.37
CA ILE A 268 40.28 -11.71 21.03
C ILE A 268 41.27 -10.95 21.92
N LEU A 269 41.40 -9.66 21.69
CA LEU A 269 42.20 -8.75 22.52
C LEU A 269 41.27 -7.77 23.21
N ARG A 270 41.47 -7.53 24.52
CA ARG A 270 40.80 -6.45 25.23
C ARG A 270 41.81 -5.45 25.75
N TYR A 271 41.62 -4.20 25.38
CA TYR A 271 42.36 -3.06 25.90
C TYR A 271 41.46 -2.22 26.81
N ASP A 272 42.07 -1.52 27.77
CA ASP A 272 41.42 -0.39 28.41
C ASP A 272 41.48 0.87 27.52
N ILE A 273 40.82 1.93 27.96
CA ILE A 273 40.76 3.20 27.22
C ILE A 273 42.13 3.90 27.10
N ASP A 274 43.08 3.56 27.98
CA ASP A 274 44.45 4.07 28.01
C ASP A 274 45.40 3.24 27.12
N GLY A 275 44.86 2.19 26.49
CA GLY A 275 45.57 1.31 25.58
C GLY A 275 46.41 0.25 26.29
N ASN A 276 46.19 -0.02 27.57
CA ASN A 276 46.81 -1.17 28.23
C ASN A 276 46.07 -2.44 27.82
N LEU A 277 46.83 -3.46 27.38
CA LEU A 277 46.27 -4.77 27.11
C LEU A 277 45.84 -5.38 28.46
N LEU A 278 44.54 -5.55 28.66
CA LEU A 278 43.98 -6.18 29.86
C LEU A 278 44.12 -7.69 29.77
N TRP A 279 43.78 -8.26 28.62
CA TRP A 279 43.98 -9.67 28.31
C TRP A 279 43.94 -9.92 26.80
N ASN A 280 44.51 -11.05 26.41
CA ASN A 280 44.39 -11.65 25.09
C ASN A 280 44.00 -13.12 25.26
N LYS A 281 43.13 -13.61 24.40
CA LYS A 281 42.70 -15.00 24.39
C LYS A 281 42.57 -15.51 22.98
N THR A 282 42.93 -16.77 22.80
CA THR A 282 42.84 -17.45 21.52
C THR A 282 42.05 -18.74 21.69
N TYR A 283 41.21 -19.02 20.70
CA TYR A 283 40.30 -20.15 20.68
C TYR A 283 40.46 -20.93 19.37
N ASP A 284 40.97 -22.16 19.53
CA ASP A 284 41.10 -23.17 18.47
C ASP A 284 39.95 -24.18 18.62
N TYR A 285 39.10 -24.29 17.59
CA TYR A 285 37.96 -25.21 17.56
C TYR A 285 38.25 -26.51 16.79
N LYS A 286 39.52 -26.87 16.59
CA LYS A 286 40.03 -28.13 15.99
C LYS A 286 39.77 -28.31 14.49
N SER A 287 39.22 -27.31 13.85
CA SER A 287 39.02 -27.23 12.41
C SER A 287 40.11 -26.40 11.72
N ILE A 288 40.14 -26.44 10.39
CA ILE A 288 41.23 -25.87 9.60
C ILE A 288 41.11 -24.33 9.50
N ASP A 289 39.91 -23.74 9.63
CA ASP A 289 39.70 -22.30 9.42
C ASP A 289 38.47 -21.77 10.20
N ASN A 290 38.66 -21.14 11.39
CA ASN A 290 37.57 -20.55 12.20
C ASN A 290 37.47 -19.02 11.99
N GLU A 291 37.19 -18.58 10.77
CA GLU A 291 37.14 -17.15 10.45
C GLU A 291 35.95 -16.45 11.15
N PRO A 292 36.18 -15.39 11.95
CA PRO A 292 35.09 -14.62 12.54
C PRO A 292 34.48 -13.68 11.49
N LEU A 293 33.34 -14.07 10.94
CA LEU A 293 32.62 -13.34 9.89
C LEU A 293 31.68 -12.27 10.44
N HIS A 294 31.01 -12.59 11.56
CA HIS A 294 30.06 -11.71 12.20
C HIS A 294 30.31 -11.61 13.69
N THR A 295 30.14 -10.40 14.24
CA THR A 295 30.32 -10.17 15.68
C THR A 295 29.28 -9.22 16.24
N VAL A 296 28.75 -9.55 17.41
CA VAL A 296 27.81 -8.72 18.17
C VAL A 296 28.25 -8.62 19.61
N MET A 297 28.27 -7.40 20.14
CA MET A 297 28.47 -7.15 21.56
C MET A 297 27.15 -6.67 22.14
N SER A 298 26.58 -7.39 23.10
CA SER A 298 25.30 -7.05 23.73
C SER A 298 25.28 -7.49 25.19
N ASN A 299 24.93 -6.57 26.09
CA ASN A 299 24.82 -6.84 27.54
C ASN A 299 26.03 -7.59 28.15
N GLY A 300 27.24 -7.26 27.70
CA GLY A 300 28.49 -7.86 28.22
C GLY A 300 28.78 -9.26 27.71
N LYS A 301 28.01 -9.73 26.72
CA LYS A 301 28.30 -10.92 25.93
C LYS A 301 28.82 -10.53 24.56
N LEU A 302 29.90 -11.18 24.16
CA LEU A 302 30.47 -11.09 22.81
C LEU A 302 30.09 -12.36 22.07
N TYR A 303 29.33 -12.21 20.99
CA TYR A 303 28.96 -13.27 20.06
C TYR A 303 29.88 -13.17 18.85
N ILE A 304 30.54 -14.26 18.50
CA ILE A 304 31.39 -14.40 17.32
C ILE A 304 30.84 -15.56 16.51
N LEU A 305 30.57 -15.30 15.24
CA LEU A 305 30.02 -16.29 14.32
C LEU A 305 30.89 -16.42 13.08
N GLY A 306 30.99 -17.64 12.58
CA GLY A 306 31.83 -18.01 11.44
C GLY A 306 31.47 -19.40 10.93
N TYR A 307 32.45 -20.08 10.34
CA TYR A 307 32.32 -21.46 9.92
C TYR A 307 33.05 -22.40 10.88
N GLU A 308 32.52 -23.61 11.04
CA GLU A 308 33.23 -24.69 11.73
C GLU A 308 34.48 -25.05 10.93
N ASP A 309 34.37 -25.44 9.66
CA ASP A 309 35.53 -25.70 8.81
C ASP A 309 35.22 -25.40 7.32
N ILE A 310 36.24 -25.28 6.48
CA ILE A 310 36.08 -24.93 5.05
C ILE A 310 35.39 -26.01 4.20
N THR A 311 35.36 -27.25 4.67
CA THR A 311 34.79 -28.42 3.97
C THR A 311 33.32 -28.67 4.32
N SER A 312 32.91 -28.44 5.57
CA SER A 312 31.51 -28.55 6.03
C SER A 312 30.76 -27.22 5.91
N GLN A 313 31.43 -26.10 6.22
CA GLN A 313 30.86 -24.75 6.38
C GLN A 313 29.62 -24.73 7.28
N ASN A 314 29.58 -25.56 8.32
CA ASN A 314 28.55 -25.44 9.35
C ASN A 314 28.67 -24.09 10.05
N ILE A 315 27.54 -23.54 10.50
CA ILE A 315 27.52 -22.28 11.25
C ILE A 315 28.14 -22.51 12.63
N LEU A 316 29.30 -21.88 12.90
CA LEU A 316 29.90 -21.86 14.23
C LEU A 316 29.43 -20.62 14.98
N ILE A 317 28.91 -20.81 16.19
CA ILE A 317 28.48 -19.74 17.08
C ILE A 317 29.26 -19.89 18.39
N SER A 318 30.04 -18.88 18.73
CA SER A 318 30.80 -18.81 19.98
C SER A 318 30.42 -17.58 20.78
N THR A 319 30.10 -17.78 22.05
CA THR A 319 29.72 -16.71 22.96
C THR A 319 30.69 -16.60 24.12
N PHE A 320 31.13 -15.39 24.39
CA PHE A 320 32.10 -15.07 25.43
C PHE A 320 31.51 -14.05 26.40
N ASP A 321 31.98 -14.08 27.64
CA ASP A 321 31.74 -12.97 28.58
C ASP A 321 32.65 -11.77 28.27
N SER A 322 32.44 -10.67 28.99
CA SER A 322 33.23 -9.45 28.84
C SER A 322 34.72 -9.60 29.21
N ASP A 323 35.10 -10.69 29.90
CA ASP A 323 36.48 -11.06 30.19
C ASP A 323 37.05 -12.03 29.14
N GLY A 324 36.28 -12.28 28.07
CA GLY A 324 36.65 -13.14 26.96
C GLY A 324 36.65 -14.62 27.31
N ASN A 325 36.09 -15.05 28.46
CA ASN A 325 35.91 -16.48 28.73
C ASN A 325 34.80 -17.01 27.85
N LEU A 326 35.05 -18.14 27.19
CA LEU A 326 34.03 -18.88 26.46
C LEU A 326 32.91 -19.31 27.44
N LEU A 327 31.70 -18.81 27.21
CA LEU A 327 30.50 -19.20 27.93
C LEU A 327 29.92 -20.48 27.32
N TRP A 328 29.79 -20.50 26.00
CA TRP A 328 29.33 -21.64 25.22
C TRP A 328 29.73 -21.48 23.76
N ASN A 329 29.83 -22.61 23.06
CA ASN A 329 29.84 -22.66 21.60
C ASN A 329 28.91 -23.77 21.12
N THR A 330 28.48 -23.65 19.87
CA THR A 330 27.70 -24.67 19.19
C THR A 330 27.94 -24.56 17.69
N THR A 331 27.74 -25.67 16.99
CA THR A 331 27.68 -25.71 15.53
C THR A 331 26.26 -26.02 15.12
N TYR A 332 25.78 -25.35 14.08
CA TYR A 332 24.49 -25.64 13.45
C TYR A 332 24.74 -26.12 12.03
N ASP A 333 24.16 -27.26 11.72
CA ASP A 333 24.21 -27.93 10.43
C ASP A 333 22.77 -28.20 10.00
N TYR A 334 22.31 -27.50 8.95
CA TYR A 334 20.94 -27.60 8.48
C TYR A 334 20.64 -28.94 7.80
N SER A 335 21.56 -29.45 6.96
CA SER A 335 21.29 -30.65 6.15
C SER A 335 22.50 -31.51 5.76
N GLY A 336 23.67 -31.26 6.36
CA GLY A 336 24.93 -31.92 6.05
C GLY A 336 25.62 -31.35 4.81
N ARG A 337 25.28 -30.11 4.42
CA ARG A 337 25.86 -29.35 3.31
C ARG A 337 26.18 -27.92 3.78
N TYR A 338 26.81 -27.14 2.91
CA TYR A 338 27.28 -25.79 3.24
C TYR A 338 26.17 -24.87 3.75
N ASP A 339 26.39 -24.23 4.89
CA ASP A 339 25.51 -23.21 5.45
C ASP A 339 26.26 -21.87 5.49
N ALA A 340 25.55 -20.75 5.29
CA ALA A 340 26.17 -19.42 5.25
C ALA A 340 25.45 -18.43 6.15
N ILE A 341 26.19 -17.69 6.98
CA ILE A 341 25.62 -16.63 7.80
C ILE A 341 25.51 -15.36 6.95
N THR A 342 24.38 -14.65 7.08
CA THR A 342 24.14 -13.39 6.36
C THR A 342 23.95 -12.22 7.32
N SER A 343 23.30 -12.45 8.46
CA SER A 343 23.03 -11.41 9.46
C SER A 343 22.89 -11.99 10.85
N VAL A 344 23.21 -11.19 11.87
CA VAL A 344 23.07 -11.57 13.28
C VAL A 344 22.52 -10.39 14.08
N SER A 345 21.67 -10.69 15.05
CA SER A 345 21.13 -9.67 15.97
C SER A 345 21.02 -10.23 17.37
N ALA A 346 21.45 -9.46 18.37
CA ALA A 346 21.23 -9.78 19.77
C ALA A 346 20.23 -8.77 20.37
N TYR A 347 19.13 -9.28 20.90
CA TYR A 347 18.05 -8.46 21.43
C TYR A 347 17.48 -9.12 22.70
N ASN A 348 17.42 -8.38 23.81
CA ASN A 348 16.97 -8.87 25.11
C ASN A 348 17.62 -10.22 25.53
N ASP A 349 18.95 -10.28 25.49
CA ASP A 349 19.77 -11.47 25.81
C ASP A 349 19.48 -12.73 24.97
N THR A 350 18.73 -12.57 23.88
CA THR A 350 18.46 -13.60 22.88
C THR A 350 19.31 -13.32 21.65
N LEU A 351 19.92 -14.36 21.09
CA LEU A 351 20.64 -14.29 19.82
C LEU A 351 19.76 -14.80 18.69
N TYR A 352 19.64 -14.01 17.64
CA TYR A 352 19.04 -14.37 16.37
C TYR A 352 20.13 -14.47 15.31
N VAL A 353 20.14 -15.57 14.55
CA VAL A 353 21.10 -15.81 13.46
C VAL A 353 20.32 -16.05 12.19
N LEU A 354 20.61 -15.25 11.16
CA LEU A 354 20.03 -15.39 9.83
C LEU A 354 21.11 -15.92 8.88
N GLY A 355 20.73 -16.88 8.07
CA GLY A 355 21.62 -17.51 7.11
C GLY A 355 20.91 -18.14 5.94
N ILE A 356 21.66 -18.94 5.21
CA ILE A 356 21.22 -19.77 4.10
C ILE A 356 21.60 -21.20 4.46
N GLY A 357 20.63 -22.10 4.37
CA GLY A 357 20.84 -23.53 4.51
C GLY A 357 20.76 -24.19 3.14
N ILE A 358 21.73 -25.03 2.77
CA ILE A 358 21.71 -25.72 1.47
C ILE A 358 21.26 -27.16 1.69
N ASN A 359 20.27 -27.63 0.94
CA ASN A 359 19.90 -29.04 0.83
C ASN A 359 19.91 -29.49 -0.66
N GLU A 360 18.77 -29.86 -1.24
CA GLU A 360 18.55 -29.94 -2.68
C GLU A 360 18.39 -28.52 -3.31
N SER A 361 17.82 -27.56 -2.57
CA SER A 361 17.68 -26.12 -2.85
C SER A 361 18.48 -25.27 -1.84
N GLN A 362 18.46 -23.94 -1.98
CA GLN A 362 18.96 -23.01 -0.94
C GLN A 362 17.76 -22.40 -0.23
N ASP A 363 17.70 -22.53 1.09
CA ASP A 363 16.58 -22.04 1.89
C ASP A 363 17.08 -20.93 2.84
N ILE A 364 16.21 -19.99 3.19
CA ILE A 364 16.50 -19.00 4.25
C ILE A 364 16.37 -19.70 5.61
N ILE A 365 17.41 -19.65 6.43
CA ILE A 365 17.37 -20.20 7.79
C ILE A 365 17.43 -19.09 8.85
N LEU A 366 16.59 -19.22 9.88
CA LEU A 366 16.54 -18.33 11.04
C LEU A 366 16.63 -19.16 12.32
N LEU A 367 17.64 -18.86 13.13
CA LEU A 367 17.91 -19.55 14.39
C LEU A 367 17.69 -18.60 15.56
N LYS A 368 17.12 -19.11 16.66
CA LYS A 368 17.01 -18.40 17.93
C LYS A 368 17.68 -19.18 19.05
N TYR A 369 18.64 -18.55 19.71
CA TYR A 369 19.30 -19.09 20.90
C TYR A 369 18.96 -18.29 22.14
N ASP A 370 18.79 -19.00 23.26
CA ASP A 370 18.73 -18.35 24.56
C ASP A 370 20.11 -17.85 25.00
N SER A 371 20.11 -17.14 26.12
CA SER A 371 21.32 -16.52 26.66
C SER A 371 22.41 -17.53 27.11
N ASN A 372 22.05 -18.81 27.28
CA ASN A 372 22.91 -19.91 27.69
C ASN A 372 23.38 -20.77 26.50
N GLY A 373 22.96 -20.45 25.27
CA GLY A 373 23.34 -21.19 24.06
C GLY A 373 22.43 -22.36 23.74
N ASN A 374 21.27 -22.48 24.37
CA ASN A 374 20.29 -23.48 23.95
C ASN A 374 19.54 -22.96 22.71
N LEU A 375 19.50 -23.78 21.66
CA LEU A 375 18.63 -23.53 20.51
C LEU A 375 17.18 -23.63 20.98
N LEU A 376 16.46 -22.51 20.94
CA LEU A 376 15.05 -22.45 21.31
C LEU A 376 14.17 -22.93 20.17
N TRP A 377 14.50 -22.49 18.96
CA TRP A 377 13.89 -22.93 17.73
C TRP A 377 14.74 -22.53 16.52
N ASP A 378 14.52 -23.24 15.43
CA ASP A 378 15.00 -22.94 14.10
C ASP A 378 13.83 -22.91 13.10
N ARG A 379 13.97 -22.09 12.07
CA ARG A 379 13.01 -21.99 10.97
C ARG A 379 13.78 -22.03 9.66
N ALA A 380 13.23 -22.76 8.71
CA ALA A 380 13.60 -22.66 7.31
C ALA A 380 12.42 -22.07 6.54
N TYR A 381 12.73 -21.24 5.56
CA TYR A 381 11.78 -20.70 4.61
C TYR A 381 12.26 -21.03 3.21
N ASP A 382 11.39 -21.72 2.48
CA ASP A 382 11.58 -22.18 1.10
C ASP A 382 10.46 -21.57 0.23
N TYR A 383 10.85 -20.69 -0.68
CA TYR A 383 10.00 -20.02 -1.64
C TYR A 383 9.91 -20.86 -2.92
N HIS A 384 8.83 -21.64 -2.99
CA HIS A 384 8.48 -22.47 -4.15
C HIS A 384 9.43 -23.64 -4.47
N GLY A 385 10.29 -24.07 -3.56
CA GLY A 385 11.18 -25.23 -3.75
C GLY A 385 12.44 -24.90 -4.54
N GLU A 386 12.84 -23.63 -4.56
CA GLU A 386 13.88 -23.09 -5.44
C GLU A 386 14.98 -22.36 -4.64
N TYR A 387 15.84 -21.60 -5.32
CA TYR A 387 16.93 -20.86 -4.69
C TYR A 387 16.42 -19.63 -3.92
N ASP A 388 16.70 -19.60 -2.62
CA ASP A 388 16.43 -18.47 -1.73
C ASP A 388 17.67 -17.94 -1.04
N ARG A 389 17.68 -16.62 -0.85
CA ARG A 389 18.79 -15.92 -0.21
C ARG A 389 18.33 -14.89 0.79
N ALA A 390 18.81 -15.03 2.01
CA ALA A 390 18.71 -14.01 3.05
C ALA A 390 19.65 -12.83 2.75
N VAL A 391 19.18 -11.59 2.98
CA VAL A 391 20.00 -10.37 2.82
C VAL A 391 20.23 -9.67 4.15
N SER A 392 19.17 -9.42 4.93
CA SER A 392 19.29 -8.65 6.16
C SER A 392 18.17 -8.96 7.15
N MET A 393 18.49 -8.85 8.44
CA MET A 393 17.54 -9.01 9.54
C MET A 393 17.47 -7.74 10.40
N GLY A 394 16.26 -7.41 10.85
CA GLY A 394 15.99 -6.35 11.81
C GLY A 394 15.02 -6.83 12.88
N VAL A 395 15.44 -6.77 14.15
CA VAL A 395 14.61 -7.12 15.30
C VAL A 395 14.09 -5.83 15.94
N TYR A 396 12.76 -5.68 16.01
CA TYR A 396 12.11 -4.52 16.61
C TYR A 396 10.82 -4.94 17.31
N ASN A 397 10.62 -4.51 18.56
CA ASN A 397 9.44 -4.84 19.37
C ASN A 397 9.13 -6.35 19.40
N ASN A 398 10.15 -7.19 19.60
CA ASN A 398 10.07 -8.66 19.57
C ASN A 398 9.69 -9.29 18.22
N ASN A 399 9.50 -8.51 17.15
CA ASN A 399 9.30 -9.03 15.80
C ASN A 399 10.64 -9.10 15.06
N ILE A 400 10.85 -10.19 14.35
CA ILE A 400 12.00 -10.42 13.49
C ILE A 400 11.56 -10.20 12.06
N ASN A 401 12.11 -9.18 11.42
CA ASN A 401 11.84 -8.86 10.02
C ASN A 401 13.07 -9.27 9.21
N ILE A 402 12.86 -9.92 8.08
CA ILE A 402 13.90 -10.45 7.21
C ILE A 402 13.58 -10.00 5.80
N ILE A 403 14.58 -9.43 5.13
CA ILE A 403 14.55 -9.26 3.68
C ILE A 403 15.44 -10.29 3.01
N GLY A 404 14.97 -10.83 1.91
CA GLY A 404 15.65 -11.81 1.08
C GLY A 404 15.12 -11.79 -0.34
N TYR A 405 15.62 -12.66 -1.19
CA TYR A 405 14.99 -12.91 -2.49
C TYR A 405 14.88 -14.41 -2.73
N GLY A 406 13.84 -14.81 -3.46
CA GLY A 406 13.61 -16.20 -3.83
C GLY A 406 13.24 -16.33 -5.29
N TYR A 407 13.52 -17.49 -5.86
CA TYR A 407 13.37 -17.72 -7.29
C TYR A 407 12.01 -18.36 -7.61
N ASN A 408 11.25 -17.74 -8.51
CA ASN A 408 10.06 -18.35 -9.10
C ASN A 408 9.92 -17.85 -10.54
N SER A 409 10.55 -18.56 -11.48
CA SER A 409 10.83 -18.14 -12.87
C SER A 409 11.69 -16.86 -13.05
N SER A 410 11.73 -16.00 -12.03
CA SER A 410 12.55 -14.79 -11.86
C SER A 410 12.85 -14.60 -10.35
N GLN A 411 13.83 -13.76 -10.02
CA GLN A 411 14.16 -13.39 -8.64
C GLN A 411 13.13 -12.40 -8.10
N ASN A 412 12.50 -12.75 -6.98
CA ASN A 412 11.50 -11.91 -6.32
C ASN A 412 11.98 -11.53 -4.93
N THR A 413 11.79 -10.27 -4.56
CA THR A 413 12.04 -9.77 -3.21
C THR A 413 11.03 -10.36 -2.25
N ILE A 414 11.52 -10.84 -1.11
CA ILE A 414 10.75 -11.46 -0.04
C ILE A 414 10.95 -10.63 1.24
N LEU A 415 9.85 -10.35 1.92
CA LEU A 415 9.82 -9.82 3.27
C LEU A 415 9.12 -10.85 4.18
N LEU A 416 9.86 -11.39 5.14
CA LEU A 416 9.33 -12.30 6.16
C LEU A 416 9.27 -11.60 7.51
N LYS A 417 8.24 -11.91 8.27
CA LYS A 417 8.07 -11.45 9.64
C LYS A 417 7.73 -12.59 10.57
N TYR A 418 8.51 -12.73 11.62
CA TYR A 418 8.29 -13.71 12.66
C TYR A 418 8.05 -13.02 14.00
N ASP A 419 7.25 -13.64 14.86
CA ASP A 419 7.21 -13.30 16.27
C ASP A 419 8.40 -13.90 17.03
N ALA A 420 8.54 -13.57 18.31
CA ALA A 420 9.60 -14.10 19.15
C ALA A 420 9.52 -15.63 19.36
N ASP A 421 8.36 -16.25 19.19
CA ASP A 421 8.17 -17.70 19.31
C ASP A 421 8.46 -18.44 18.00
N GLY A 422 8.83 -17.69 16.95
CA GLY A 422 9.18 -18.20 15.63
C GLY A 422 7.96 -18.51 14.78
N ASN A 423 6.76 -18.01 15.12
CA ASN A 423 5.61 -18.14 14.23
C ASN A 423 5.75 -17.12 13.10
N LEU A 424 5.57 -17.56 11.86
CA LEU A 424 5.52 -16.68 10.70
C LEU A 424 4.22 -15.85 10.79
N LEU A 425 4.36 -14.55 10.98
CA LEU A 425 3.24 -13.60 11.07
C LEU A 425 2.79 -13.15 9.69
N SER A 426 3.75 -12.85 8.81
CA SER A 426 3.49 -12.43 7.43
C SER A 426 4.62 -12.85 6.51
N HIS A 427 4.26 -13.16 5.26
CA HIS A 427 5.19 -13.29 4.15
C HIS A 427 4.68 -12.42 3.00
N ASN A 428 5.56 -11.60 2.46
CA ASN A 428 5.26 -10.73 1.33
C ASN A 428 6.27 -11.01 0.23
N SER A 429 5.80 -11.19 -1.00
CA SER A 429 6.66 -11.18 -2.18
C SER A 429 6.34 -9.96 -3.05
N TYR A 430 7.38 -9.24 -3.45
CA TYR A 430 7.28 -8.16 -4.43
C TYR A 430 7.81 -8.69 -5.76
N MET A 431 6.92 -8.79 -6.73
CA MET A 431 7.19 -9.31 -8.08
C MET A 431 6.91 -8.21 -9.08
N VAL A 432 7.77 -8.08 -10.10
CA VAL A 432 7.63 -7.06 -11.13
C VAL A 432 7.74 -7.70 -12.50
N ASP A 433 6.60 -7.95 -13.17
CA ASP A 433 6.54 -8.39 -14.58
C ASP A 433 7.57 -9.49 -14.97
N SER A 434 7.86 -10.42 -14.07
CA SER A 434 8.89 -11.47 -14.22
C SER A 434 10.34 -10.97 -14.40
N LEU A 435 10.64 -9.79 -13.87
CA LEU A 435 11.99 -9.22 -13.79
C LEU A 435 12.67 -9.62 -12.48
N ASP A 436 14.00 -9.66 -12.49
CA ASP A 436 14.79 -9.97 -11.31
C ASP A 436 14.90 -8.75 -10.39
N ASN A 437 14.35 -8.84 -9.17
CA ASN A 437 14.45 -7.79 -8.17
C ASN A 437 15.10 -8.26 -6.85
N GLU A 438 16.22 -7.63 -6.51
CA GLU A 438 17.06 -7.98 -5.37
C GLU A 438 17.01 -6.90 -4.28
N PRO A 439 16.56 -7.21 -3.05
CA PRO A 439 16.68 -6.27 -1.94
C PRO A 439 18.12 -6.16 -1.49
N LYS A 440 18.50 -4.98 -1.03
CA LYS A 440 19.85 -4.67 -0.54
C LYS A 440 19.87 -4.13 0.88
N ARG A 441 18.80 -3.43 1.28
CA ARG A 441 18.74 -2.79 2.60
C ARG A 441 17.34 -2.73 3.16
N MET A 442 17.25 -2.90 4.47
CA MET A 442 16.03 -2.69 5.24
C MET A 442 16.25 -1.61 6.30
N VAL A 443 15.27 -0.74 6.48
CA VAL A 443 15.21 0.19 7.61
C VAL A 443 13.84 0.04 8.28
N ILE A 444 13.84 -0.13 9.60
CA ILE A 444 12.63 -0.19 10.41
C ILE A 444 12.53 1.10 11.20
N GLN A 445 11.47 1.87 11.01
CA GLN A 445 11.22 3.10 11.75
C GLN A 445 9.74 3.20 12.14
N ASN A 446 9.47 3.36 13.44
CA ASN A 446 8.11 3.46 13.97
C ASN A 446 7.17 2.31 13.51
N ASN A 447 7.67 1.06 13.51
CA ASN A 447 7.00 -0.13 12.97
C ASN A 447 6.82 -0.19 11.44
N ASN A 448 7.18 0.85 10.67
CA ASN A 448 7.19 0.78 9.20
C ASN A 448 8.48 0.13 8.72
N ILE A 449 8.38 -0.70 7.69
CA ILE A 449 9.50 -1.43 7.10
C ILE A 449 9.75 -0.87 5.71
N TYR A 450 10.92 -0.29 5.52
CA TYR A 450 11.36 0.21 4.22
C TYR A 450 12.37 -0.74 3.62
N VAL A 451 12.15 -1.17 2.38
CA VAL A 451 13.02 -2.09 1.64
C VAL A 451 13.54 -1.40 0.39
N LEU A 452 14.86 -1.20 0.33
CA LEU A 452 15.57 -0.66 -0.82
C LEU A 452 16.29 -1.79 -1.56
N GLY A 453 16.13 -1.82 -2.87
CA GLY A 453 16.82 -2.77 -3.74
C GLY A 453 16.99 -2.25 -5.16
N HIS A 454 17.36 -3.15 -6.06
CA HIS A 454 17.42 -2.90 -7.50
C HIS A 454 16.60 -3.91 -8.30
N ILE A 455 16.18 -3.53 -9.50
CA ILE A 455 15.46 -4.39 -10.46
C ILE A 455 16.22 -4.41 -11.78
N TRP A 456 16.44 -5.59 -12.35
CA TRP A 456 16.97 -5.74 -13.70
C TRP A 456 15.84 -5.67 -14.73
N ASN A 457 15.78 -4.61 -15.54
CA ASN A 457 14.72 -4.44 -16.56
C ASN A 457 15.12 -4.93 -17.96
N ASN A 458 15.97 -5.97 -18.05
CA ASN A 458 16.59 -6.50 -19.28
C ASN A 458 17.67 -5.63 -19.93
N ASP A 459 17.67 -4.31 -19.69
CA ASP A 459 18.64 -3.39 -20.24
C ASP A 459 19.56 -2.76 -19.18
N ASN A 460 19.00 -2.40 -18.02
CA ASN A 460 19.68 -1.74 -16.91
C ASN A 460 19.13 -2.20 -15.54
N TYR A 461 19.85 -1.84 -14.48
CA TYR A 461 19.38 -1.91 -13.09
C TYR A 461 18.71 -0.60 -12.68
N ASP A 462 17.47 -0.65 -12.19
CA ASP A 462 16.76 0.50 -11.60
C ASP A 462 16.64 0.34 -10.08
N LEU A 463 16.49 1.44 -9.35
CA LEU A 463 16.19 1.38 -7.92
C LEU A 463 14.72 1.05 -7.70
N TYR A 464 14.44 0.39 -6.56
CA TYR A 464 13.10 0.40 -6.00
C TYR A 464 13.14 0.64 -4.49
N LEU A 465 12.10 1.31 -3.97
CA LEU A 465 11.85 1.49 -2.56
C LEU A 465 10.42 1.05 -2.23
N LEU A 466 10.29 0.13 -1.29
CA LEU A 466 9.01 -0.36 -0.78
C LEU A 466 8.81 0.16 0.64
N ASN A 467 7.56 0.43 1.01
CA ASN A 467 7.16 0.73 2.38
C ASN A 467 6.01 -0.17 2.80
N TYR A 468 6.26 -0.98 3.83
CA TYR A 468 5.28 -1.86 4.44
C TYR A 468 4.87 -1.33 5.81
N ILE A 469 3.57 -1.39 6.10
CA ILE A 469 3.01 -1.07 7.42
C ILE A 469 2.28 -2.27 7.98
N LYS A 470 2.19 -2.32 9.31
CA LYS A 470 1.26 -3.21 9.97
C LYS A 470 -0.14 -2.60 9.91
N ASP A 471 -1.07 -3.26 9.25
CA ASP A 471 -2.47 -2.88 9.23
C ASP A 471 -3.33 -4.02 9.83
N GLU A 472 -4.11 -3.68 10.84
CA GLU A 472 -5.01 -4.59 11.57
C GLU A 472 -6.47 -4.08 11.54
N ILE A 473 -6.76 -3.04 10.76
CA ILE A 473 -8.05 -2.37 10.75
C ILE A 473 -8.84 -2.86 9.54
N ALA A 474 -9.90 -3.64 9.79
CA ALA A 474 -10.80 -4.03 8.72
C ALA A 474 -11.56 -2.82 8.13
N PRO A 475 -11.81 -2.81 6.80
CA PRO A 475 -12.57 -1.74 6.16
C PRO A 475 -13.96 -1.49 6.77
N ASN A 476 -14.34 -0.23 6.85
CA ASN A 476 -15.72 0.17 7.08
C ASN A 476 -16.50 0.12 5.75
N ILE A 477 -17.75 -0.35 5.80
CA ILE A 477 -18.59 -0.54 4.60
C ILE A 477 -19.90 0.20 4.76
N THR A 478 -20.26 1.01 3.77
CA THR A 478 -21.57 1.66 3.66
C THR A 478 -22.23 1.26 2.34
N ILE A 479 -23.42 0.66 2.41
CA ILE A 479 -24.23 0.32 1.22
C ILE A 479 -25.08 1.54 0.85
N ASN A 480 -24.73 2.23 -0.24
CA ASN A 480 -25.46 3.39 -0.72
C ASN A 480 -26.71 2.99 -1.52
N THR A 481 -26.60 1.96 -2.36
CA THR A 481 -27.71 1.32 -3.08
C THR A 481 -27.39 -0.16 -3.31
N PRO A 482 -28.40 -1.03 -3.47
CA PRO A 482 -29.85 -0.81 -3.43
C PRO A 482 -30.41 -0.65 -2.00
N ASN A 483 -31.50 0.10 -1.86
CA ASN A 483 -32.23 0.28 -0.60
C ASN A 483 -33.75 0.26 -0.84
N GLY A 484 -34.51 -0.41 0.02
CA GLY A 484 -35.97 -0.45 -0.04
C GLY A 484 -36.54 -1.23 -1.23
N THR A 485 -37.65 -0.76 -1.79
CA THR A 485 -38.33 -1.38 -2.94
C THR A 485 -37.96 -0.69 -4.24
N LEU A 486 -37.44 -1.44 -5.20
CA LEU A 486 -37.02 -0.99 -6.52
C LEU A 486 -38.05 -1.38 -7.58
N LYS A 487 -38.35 -0.44 -8.49
CA LYS A 487 -39.27 -0.62 -9.62
C LYS A 487 -38.54 -0.97 -10.92
N THR A 488 -37.31 -1.50 -10.82
CA THR A 488 -36.47 -1.88 -11.96
C THR A 488 -35.77 -3.19 -11.68
N ASN A 489 -35.66 -4.05 -12.70
CA ASN A 489 -34.92 -5.30 -12.64
C ASN A 489 -33.40 -5.07 -12.71
N ASN A 490 -32.98 -3.95 -13.30
CA ASN A 490 -31.57 -3.55 -13.36
C ASN A 490 -31.22 -2.74 -12.12
N ILE A 491 -30.54 -3.39 -11.18
CA ILE A 491 -30.09 -2.76 -9.94
C ILE A 491 -28.65 -2.27 -10.08
N VAL A 492 -28.36 -1.15 -9.43
CA VAL A 492 -27.01 -0.64 -9.24
C VAL A 492 -26.63 -0.89 -7.79
N ILE A 493 -25.60 -1.71 -7.60
CA ILE A 493 -24.93 -1.87 -6.31
C ILE A 493 -23.90 -0.75 -6.23
N ASN A 494 -24.01 0.10 -5.22
CA ASN A 494 -23.08 1.19 -4.94
C ASN A 494 -22.68 1.13 -3.47
N VAL A 495 -21.39 0.97 -3.23
CA VAL A 495 -20.80 0.81 -1.90
C VAL A 495 -19.71 1.87 -1.72
N SER A 496 -19.69 2.52 -0.56
CA SER A 496 -18.53 3.29 -0.08
C SER A 496 -17.77 2.45 0.93
N THR A 497 -16.45 2.40 0.81
CA THR A 497 -15.57 1.77 1.80
C THR A 497 -14.49 2.74 2.25
N ASP A 498 -14.13 2.66 3.53
CA ASP A 498 -13.05 3.43 4.12
C ASP A 498 -12.25 2.53 5.05
N ASP A 499 -10.95 2.52 4.87
CA ASP A 499 -10.03 1.63 5.56
C ASP A 499 -9.58 2.16 6.92
N GLY A 500 -9.92 3.41 7.26
CA GLY A 500 -9.48 4.06 8.50
C GLY A 500 -7.98 4.37 8.55
N LEU A 501 -7.17 3.66 7.75
CA LEU A 501 -5.78 3.93 7.42
C LEU A 501 -5.71 4.36 5.95
N VAL A 502 -5.54 5.66 5.72
CA VAL A 502 -5.51 6.26 4.37
C VAL A 502 -4.46 5.59 3.45
N THR A 503 -3.43 5.00 4.03
CA THR A 503 -2.27 4.43 3.35
C THR A 503 -2.39 2.95 2.95
N SER A 504 -3.22 2.15 3.62
CA SER A 504 -3.34 0.72 3.33
C SER A 504 -4.21 0.49 2.09
N GLY A 505 -5.44 0.98 2.12
CA GLY A 505 -6.32 1.02 0.95
C GLY A 505 -7.05 -0.30 0.70
N ILE A 506 -8.03 -0.26 -0.20
CA ILE A 506 -8.98 -1.36 -0.41
C ILE A 506 -8.54 -2.24 -1.59
N LYS A 507 -8.29 -3.52 -1.32
CA LYS A 507 -7.93 -4.55 -2.31
C LYS A 507 -9.12 -4.93 -3.18
N GLU A 508 -10.24 -5.30 -2.56
CA GLU A 508 -11.44 -5.69 -3.28
C GLU A 508 -12.73 -5.48 -2.48
N VAL A 509 -13.84 -5.30 -3.21
CA VAL A 509 -15.18 -5.26 -2.63
C VAL A 509 -16.07 -6.21 -3.41
N ILE A 510 -16.65 -7.18 -2.71
CA ILE A 510 -17.44 -8.27 -3.27
C ILE A 510 -18.88 -8.12 -2.79
N ALA A 511 -19.83 -8.13 -3.73
CA ALA A 511 -21.25 -8.23 -3.47
C ALA A 511 -21.73 -9.65 -3.70
N ASN A 512 -22.33 -10.27 -2.68
CA ASN A 512 -23.07 -11.52 -2.81
C ASN A 512 -24.57 -11.22 -2.82
N VAL A 513 -25.23 -11.56 -3.92
CA VAL A 513 -26.69 -11.50 -4.04
C VAL A 513 -27.18 -12.73 -4.79
N ASN A 514 -28.14 -13.44 -4.19
CA ASN A 514 -28.67 -14.71 -4.70
C ASN A 514 -27.58 -15.81 -4.85
N ASN A 515 -26.69 -15.94 -3.86
CA ASN A 515 -25.55 -16.87 -3.85
C ASN A 515 -24.54 -16.68 -4.99
N GLU A 516 -24.57 -15.54 -5.67
CA GLU A 516 -23.60 -15.18 -6.71
C GLU A 516 -22.74 -14.01 -6.23
N ASN A 517 -21.43 -14.19 -6.30
CA ASN A 517 -20.44 -13.16 -5.99
C ASN A 517 -20.18 -12.27 -7.21
N ILE A 518 -20.11 -10.97 -6.99
CA ILE A 518 -19.84 -9.94 -8.00
C ILE A 518 -18.75 -9.04 -7.42
N THR A 519 -17.60 -8.98 -8.06
CA THR A 519 -16.56 -7.99 -7.71
C THR A 519 -16.99 -6.62 -8.22
N LEU A 520 -16.99 -5.63 -7.33
CA LEU A 520 -17.39 -4.26 -7.63
C LEU A 520 -16.21 -3.47 -8.22
N ASN A 521 -16.48 -2.62 -9.20
CA ASN A 521 -15.47 -1.78 -9.84
C ASN A 521 -15.37 -0.42 -9.14
N LYS A 522 -14.15 0.01 -8.84
CA LYS A 522 -13.90 1.35 -8.28
C LYS A 522 -14.20 2.44 -9.32
N THR A 523 -15.08 3.37 -8.99
CA THR A 523 -15.47 4.53 -9.81
C THR A 523 -15.51 5.78 -8.92
N GLY A 524 -14.46 6.60 -9.01
CA GLY A 524 -14.26 7.69 -8.04
C GLY A 524 -14.07 7.16 -6.62
N ASN A 525 -14.89 7.63 -5.69
CA ASN A 525 -14.86 7.22 -4.28
C ASN A 525 -15.79 6.03 -3.96
N TYR A 526 -16.36 5.38 -4.97
CA TYR A 526 -17.37 4.33 -4.81
C TYR A 526 -16.96 3.04 -5.51
N TYR A 527 -17.52 1.92 -5.06
CA TYR A 527 -17.41 0.61 -5.67
C TYR A 527 -18.78 0.23 -6.25
N THR A 528 -18.84 0.00 -7.56
CA THR A 528 -20.11 -0.18 -8.27
C THR A 528 -20.14 -1.40 -9.18
N ALA A 529 -21.33 -2.01 -9.28
CA ALA A 529 -21.66 -3.02 -10.29
C ALA A 529 -23.16 -2.95 -10.58
N SER A 530 -23.55 -3.40 -11.76
CA SER A 530 -24.96 -3.55 -12.12
C SER A 530 -25.30 -5.02 -12.25
N LYS A 531 -26.52 -5.39 -11.83
CA LYS A 531 -27.05 -6.75 -12.00
C LYS A 531 -28.52 -6.70 -12.34
N THR A 532 -28.94 -7.57 -13.24
CA THR A 532 -30.35 -7.82 -13.52
C THR A 532 -30.84 -8.94 -12.60
N LEU A 533 -31.92 -8.68 -11.88
CA LEU A 533 -32.58 -9.61 -10.97
C LEU A 533 -34.09 -9.60 -11.27
N ASN A 534 -34.76 -10.69 -10.98
CA ASN A 534 -36.22 -10.79 -11.14
C ASN A 534 -36.93 -10.14 -9.95
N ASP A 535 -38.26 -10.05 -10.00
CA ASP A 535 -39.05 -9.64 -8.85
C ASP A 535 -38.84 -10.61 -7.67
N GLY A 536 -38.68 -10.05 -6.47
CA GLY A 536 -38.40 -10.82 -5.28
C GLY A 536 -37.76 -10.02 -4.16
N ASN A 537 -37.60 -10.67 -3.01
CA ASN A 537 -36.86 -10.13 -1.86
C ASN A 537 -35.44 -10.68 -1.90
N TYR A 538 -34.47 -9.79 -1.79
CA TYR A 538 -33.06 -10.13 -1.87
C TYR A 538 -32.33 -9.69 -0.61
N LEU A 539 -31.44 -10.57 -0.14
CA LEU A 539 -30.38 -10.23 0.79
C LEU A 539 -29.13 -9.91 -0.03
N LEU A 540 -28.58 -8.72 0.18
CA LEU A 540 -27.29 -8.31 -0.36
C LEU A 540 -26.28 -8.34 0.78
N ASN A 541 -25.27 -9.19 0.67
CA ASN A 541 -24.11 -9.17 1.54
C ASN A 541 -22.96 -8.49 0.81
N ILE A 542 -22.32 -7.52 1.42
CA ILE A 542 -21.12 -6.86 0.92
C ILE A 542 -19.96 -7.23 1.83
N THR A 543 -18.87 -7.69 1.22
CA THR A 543 -17.58 -7.89 1.88
C THR A 543 -16.57 -6.94 1.28
N ALA A 544 -15.83 -6.21 2.11
CA ALA A 544 -14.69 -5.42 1.68
C ALA A 544 -13.43 -5.98 2.32
N ILE A 545 -12.36 -6.04 1.54
CA ILE A 545 -11.06 -6.58 1.92
C ILE A 545 -10.02 -5.51 1.60
N ASP A 546 -9.17 -5.18 2.57
CA ASP A 546 -8.06 -4.24 2.39
C ASP A 546 -6.82 -4.92 1.78
N ASN A 547 -5.76 -4.14 1.53
CA ASN A 547 -4.49 -4.65 1.00
C ASN A 547 -3.70 -5.49 2.01
N ALA A 548 -4.03 -5.43 3.31
CA ALA A 548 -3.49 -6.27 4.37
C ALA A 548 -4.26 -7.59 4.55
N ASN A 549 -5.34 -7.79 3.77
CA ASN A 549 -6.32 -8.85 3.88
C ASN A 549 -7.21 -8.81 5.15
N ASN A 550 -7.30 -7.70 5.88
CA ASN A 550 -8.38 -7.54 6.84
C ASN A 550 -9.69 -7.38 6.07
N SER A 551 -10.76 -7.98 6.60
CA SER A 551 -12.05 -7.97 5.93
C SER A 551 -13.18 -7.68 6.89
N ASN A 552 -14.19 -7.01 6.37
CA ASN A 552 -15.45 -6.78 7.05
C ASN A 552 -16.60 -7.14 6.12
N SER A 553 -17.75 -7.43 6.69
CA SER A 553 -18.96 -7.68 5.93
C SER A 553 -20.16 -6.98 6.55
N THR A 554 -21.01 -6.41 5.69
CA THR A 554 -22.30 -5.85 6.08
C THR A 554 -23.38 -6.32 5.12
N SER A 555 -24.64 -6.24 5.51
CA SER A 555 -25.74 -6.69 4.66
C SER A 555 -26.93 -5.75 4.72
N THR A 556 -27.70 -5.75 3.64
CA THR A 556 -29.00 -5.08 3.55
C THR A 556 -29.99 -5.95 2.81
N THR A 557 -31.28 -5.69 3.04
CA THR A 557 -32.35 -6.30 2.27
C THR A 557 -33.00 -5.28 1.36
N PHE A 558 -33.40 -5.73 0.17
CA PHE A 558 -34.15 -4.91 -0.78
C PHE A 558 -35.14 -5.79 -1.54
N THR A 559 -36.15 -5.15 -2.11
CA THR A 559 -37.19 -5.81 -2.89
C THR A 559 -37.14 -5.29 -4.31
N ILE A 560 -37.21 -6.18 -5.29
CA ILE A 560 -37.53 -5.82 -6.68
C ILE A 560 -39.00 -6.13 -6.90
N ASP A 561 -39.73 -5.12 -7.33
CA ASP A 561 -41.14 -5.18 -7.63
C ASP A 561 -41.39 -4.38 -8.91
N THR A 562 -41.00 -4.97 -10.04
CA THR A 562 -41.27 -4.41 -11.38
C THR A 562 -42.70 -4.67 -11.84
N TYR A 563 -43.42 -5.55 -11.15
CA TYR A 563 -44.86 -5.63 -11.26
C TYR A 563 -45.48 -4.29 -10.85
N VAL A 564 -45.84 -3.53 -11.88
CA VAL A 564 -47.06 -2.75 -11.79
C VAL A 564 -48.18 -3.79 -11.64
N PRO A 565 -49.01 -3.74 -10.58
CA PRO A 565 -50.09 -4.70 -10.41
C PRO A 565 -50.85 -4.83 -11.72
N SER A 566 -50.86 -6.03 -12.32
CA SER A 566 -51.76 -6.26 -13.42
C SER A 566 -53.16 -6.15 -12.82
N SER A 567 -53.95 -5.22 -13.34
CA SER A 567 -55.38 -5.24 -13.15
C SER A 567 -55.95 -6.43 -13.94
N ASN A 568 -55.61 -7.65 -13.53
CA ASN A 568 -56.50 -8.80 -13.66
C ASN A 568 -57.27 -8.92 -12.34
N SER A 569 -57.85 -7.81 -11.92
CA SER A 569 -59.20 -7.93 -11.44
C SER A 569 -60.08 -8.24 -12.65
N HIS A 570 -60.86 -9.32 -12.57
CA HIS A 570 -62.23 -9.21 -13.02
C HIS A 570 -62.90 -8.09 -12.20
N HIS A 571 -62.59 -6.84 -12.54
CA HIS A 571 -63.30 -5.64 -12.18
C HIS A 571 -63.03 -4.64 -13.30
N LYS A 572 -64.15 -4.15 -13.82
CA LYS A 572 -64.32 -3.08 -14.77
C LYS A 572 -63.25 -2.00 -14.66
N THR A 573 -62.76 -1.57 -15.81
CA THR A 573 -62.08 -0.28 -16.01
C THR A 573 -62.87 0.82 -15.31
N LEU A 574 -62.29 1.45 -14.30
CA LEU A 574 -62.80 2.70 -13.71
C LEU A 574 -62.60 3.85 -14.73
N ASP A 575 -63.37 3.80 -15.82
CA ASP A 575 -63.88 5.00 -16.49
C ASP A 575 -64.93 5.61 -15.54
N ALA A 576 -65.18 6.93 -15.52
CA ALA A 576 -66.42 7.45 -14.91
C ALA A 576 -67.70 6.85 -15.52
N SER A 577 -67.59 6.07 -16.61
CA SER A 577 -68.68 5.19 -17.05
C SER A 577 -69.14 4.21 -15.96
N ASP A 578 -68.36 3.89 -14.93
CA ASP A 578 -68.81 3.10 -13.79
C ASP A 578 -69.55 3.91 -12.71
N SER A 579 -69.21 5.18 -12.49
CA SER A 579 -69.94 6.10 -11.59
C SER A 579 -71.20 6.68 -12.25
N ILE A 580 -71.25 6.73 -13.57
CA ILE A 580 -72.45 7.05 -14.34
C ILE A 580 -73.45 5.91 -14.22
N GLU A 581 -74.61 6.15 -13.60
CA GLU A 581 -75.67 5.13 -13.50
C GLU A 581 -76.37 4.88 -14.84
N SER A 582 -76.52 5.91 -15.68
CA SER A 582 -77.28 5.83 -16.93
C SER A 582 -76.54 5.12 -18.05
N SER A 583 -77.15 4.06 -18.61
CA SER A 583 -76.65 3.38 -19.80
C SER A 583 -76.49 4.29 -21.02
N ASN A 584 -77.33 5.33 -21.14
CA ASN A 584 -77.24 6.29 -22.24
C ASN A 584 -76.00 7.18 -22.11
N MET A 585 -75.73 7.67 -20.90
CA MET A 585 -74.55 8.49 -20.64
C MET A 585 -73.25 7.69 -20.72
N LYS A 586 -73.24 6.42 -20.26
CA LYS A 586 -72.10 5.52 -20.47
C LYS A 586 -71.78 5.36 -21.95
N ARG A 587 -72.83 5.15 -22.77
CA ARG A 587 -72.69 5.03 -24.22
C ARG A 587 -72.10 6.32 -24.82
N THR A 588 -72.64 7.48 -24.46
CA THR A 588 -72.13 8.78 -24.91
C THR A 588 -70.64 8.96 -24.61
N VAL A 589 -70.19 8.69 -23.38
CA VAL A 589 -68.76 8.81 -23.01
C VAL A 589 -67.91 7.79 -23.77
N SER A 590 -68.39 6.54 -23.90
CA SER A 590 -67.67 5.48 -24.59
C SER A 590 -67.49 5.73 -26.10
N GLU A 591 -68.50 6.32 -26.75
CA GLU A 591 -68.51 6.58 -28.19
C GLU A 591 -67.86 7.94 -28.55
N SER A 592 -67.75 8.87 -27.60
CA SER A 592 -67.15 10.19 -27.85
C SER A 592 -65.62 10.19 -27.70
N THR A 593 -64.94 11.00 -28.51
CA THR A 593 -63.55 11.41 -28.25
C THR A 593 -63.52 12.42 -27.10
N VAL A 594 -62.63 12.28 -26.12
CA VAL A 594 -62.49 13.27 -25.03
C VAL A 594 -61.22 14.08 -25.26
N VAL A 595 -61.34 15.42 -25.25
CA VAL A 595 -60.24 16.35 -25.48
C VAL A 595 -60.01 17.29 -24.30
N TYR A 596 -58.75 17.61 -24.03
CA TYR A 596 -58.33 18.48 -22.91
C TYR A 596 -57.31 19.54 -23.35
N GLY A 597 -57.24 20.66 -22.62
CA GLY A 597 -56.37 21.79 -22.95
C GLY A 597 -55.10 21.90 -22.12
N SER A 598 -55.21 21.79 -20.79
CA SER A 598 -54.05 21.90 -19.88
C SER A 598 -53.74 20.59 -19.16
N ASN A 599 -52.53 20.46 -18.58
CA ASN A 599 -52.18 19.33 -17.71
C ASN A 599 -53.14 19.16 -16.52
N PHE A 600 -53.81 20.23 -16.09
CA PHE A 600 -54.83 20.17 -15.04
C PHE A 600 -56.15 19.60 -15.59
N ASP A 601 -56.60 20.10 -16.74
CA ASP A 601 -57.78 19.56 -17.43
C ASP A 601 -57.58 18.09 -17.84
N LYS A 602 -56.33 17.68 -18.08
CA LYS A 602 -55.95 16.28 -18.32
C LYS A 602 -56.39 15.37 -17.17
N GLN A 603 -56.09 15.75 -15.92
CA GLN A 603 -56.48 14.93 -14.75
C GLN A 603 -58.01 14.84 -14.60
N LEU A 604 -58.73 15.91 -14.93
CA LEU A 604 -60.20 15.90 -14.95
C LEU A 604 -60.76 15.05 -16.10
N ALA A 605 -60.18 15.15 -17.29
CA ALA A 605 -60.58 14.37 -18.47
C ALA A 605 -60.25 12.87 -18.32
N GLU A 606 -59.11 12.53 -17.71
CA GLU A 606 -58.73 11.15 -17.30
C GLU A 606 -59.76 10.59 -16.31
N GLY A 607 -60.44 11.45 -15.55
CA GLY A 607 -61.58 11.08 -14.73
C GLY A 607 -62.81 10.61 -15.53
N LEU A 608 -63.02 11.13 -16.76
CA LEU A 608 -64.14 10.73 -17.63
C LEU A 608 -63.83 9.51 -18.49
N LYS A 609 -62.65 9.47 -19.12
CA LYS A 609 -62.22 8.42 -20.06
C LYS A 609 -60.71 8.24 -20.02
N GLU A 610 -60.21 7.01 -20.15
CA GLU A 610 -58.75 6.76 -20.19
C GLU A 610 -58.09 7.23 -21.50
N ASN A 611 -58.73 6.94 -22.64
CA ASN A 611 -58.24 7.34 -23.97
C ASN A 611 -58.68 8.78 -24.31
N ILE A 612 -57.84 9.76 -23.97
CA ILE A 612 -58.06 11.19 -24.21
C ILE A 612 -57.02 11.78 -25.17
N TYR A 613 -57.37 12.91 -25.79
CA TYR A 613 -56.53 13.58 -26.79
C TYR A 613 -56.24 15.03 -26.38
N PRO A 614 -55.07 15.59 -26.74
CA PRO A 614 -54.77 16.99 -26.51
C PRO A 614 -55.59 17.92 -27.41
N ASP A 615 -55.46 19.23 -27.20
CA ASP A 615 -56.20 20.29 -27.90
C ASP A 615 -55.81 20.54 -29.36
N ASP A 616 -55.01 19.65 -29.95
CA ASP A 616 -54.65 19.63 -31.38
C ASP A 616 -55.48 18.61 -32.19
N TYR A 617 -56.45 17.93 -31.55
CA TYR A 617 -57.36 17.00 -32.20
C TYR A 617 -58.38 17.71 -33.12
N GLU A 618 -58.57 17.18 -34.33
CA GLU A 618 -59.61 17.62 -35.25
C GLU A 618 -60.94 16.90 -34.97
N ILE A 619 -61.99 17.66 -34.63
CA ILE A 619 -63.31 17.09 -34.35
C ILE A 619 -63.89 16.47 -35.63
N THR A 620 -63.96 15.14 -35.67
CA THR A 620 -64.48 14.34 -36.79
C THR A 620 -65.67 13.44 -36.39
N GLY A 621 -66.15 13.53 -35.14
CA GLY A 621 -67.23 12.72 -34.58
C GLY A 621 -67.67 13.21 -33.20
N ASP A 622 -68.46 12.41 -32.48
CA ASP A 622 -68.94 12.75 -31.13
C ASP A 622 -67.73 13.09 -30.24
N THR A 623 -67.75 14.25 -29.58
CA THR A 623 -66.59 14.77 -28.83
C THR A 623 -67.02 15.41 -27.52
N ILE A 624 -66.28 15.17 -26.44
CA ILE A 624 -66.41 15.85 -25.15
C ILE A 624 -65.20 16.76 -24.95
N ILE A 625 -65.43 18.05 -24.86
CA ILE A 625 -64.42 19.07 -24.58
C ILE A 625 -64.41 19.34 -23.07
N VAL A 626 -63.26 19.13 -22.43
CA VAL A 626 -63.05 19.41 -21.00
C VAL A 626 -62.08 20.59 -20.85
N GLY A 627 -62.50 21.59 -20.07
CA GLY A 627 -61.71 22.80 -19.79
C GLY A 627 -62.10 24.00 -20.65
N GLY A 628 -61.80 25.21 -20.17
CA GLY A 628 -62.25 26.47 -20.77
C GLY A 628 -61.43 26.94 -21.99
N PRO A 629 -61.90 27.99 -22.69
CA PRO A 629 -61.32 28.45 -23.96
C PRO A 629 -59.95 29.12 -23.81
N VAL A 630 -59.54 29.49 -22.60
CA VAL A 630 -58.20 30.07 -22.34
C VAL A 630 -57.11 29.01 -22.40
N SER A 631 -57.42 27.76 -22.04
CA SER A 631 -56.46 26.67 -21.92
C SER A 631 -56.65 25.55 -22.95
N ASN A 632 -57.76 25.53 -23.68
CA ASN A 632 -58.10 24.49 -24.66
C ASN A 632 -58.43 25.13 -26.02
N LYS A 633 -57.56 24.95 -27.03
CA LYS A 633 -57.74 25.52 -28.38
C LYS A 633 -59.05 25.07 -29.06
N ILE A 634 -59.48 23.83 -28.82
CA ILE A 634 -60.75 23.33 -29.35
C ILE A 634 -61.90 24.04 -28.65
N ALA A 635 -61.83 24.21 -27.33
CA ALA A 635 -62.81 25.01 -26.61
C ALA A 635 -62.86 26.46 -27.15
N GLU A 636 -61.72 27.10 -27.39
CA GLU A 636 -61.63 28.44 -28.00
C GLU A 636 -62.32 28.51 -29.37
N GLN A 637 -62.05 27.54 -30.25
CA GLN A 637 -62.58 27.48 -31.61
C GLN A 637 -64.12 27.33 -31.65
N TYR A 638 -64.69 26.59 -30.69
CA TYR A 638 -66.13 26.28 -30.69
C TYR A 638 -66.94 27.11 -29.68
N ASN A 639 -66.30 27.86 -28.77
CA ASN A 639 -66.94 28.56 -27.65
C ASN A 639 -68.16 29.41 -28.07
N ASP A 640 -67.99 30.21 -29.14
CA ASP A 640 -69.01 31.15 -29.63
C ASP A 640 -70.17 30.46 -30.37
N ARG A 641 -70.04 29.15 -30.66
CA ARG A 641 -71.08 28.35 -31.31
C ARG A 641 -72.04 27.73 -30.30
N PHE A 642 -71.66 27.66 -29.04
CA PHE A 642 -72.52 27.17 -27.97
C PHE A 642 -73.50 28.26 -27.51
N VAL A 643 -74.64 27.84 -26.96
CA VAL A 643 -75.72 28.76 -26.52
C VAL A 643 -75.22 29.72 -25.43
N LYS A 644 -74.27 29.27 -24.60
CA LYS A 644 -73.70 30.04 -23.49
C LYS A 644 -72.16 29.96 -23.53
N PRO A 645 -71.47 30.84 -24.28
CA PRO A 645 -70.01 30.84 -24.34
C PRO A 645 -69.39 30.99 -22.95
N VAL A 646 -68.34 30.21 -22.67
CA VAL A 646 -67.64 30.19 -21.37
C VAL A 646 -66.54 31.25 -21.35
N SER A 647 -66.30 31.85 -20.20
CA SER A 647 -65.17 32.76 -19.97
C SER A 647 -64.71 32.67 -18.51
N ASN A 648 -63.63 33.37 -18.16
CA ASN A 648 -63.18 33.45 -16.77
C ASN A 648 -64.21 34.11 -15.81
N ASN A 649 -65.27 34.74 -16.34
CA ASN A 649 -66.33 35.39 -15.55
C ASN A 649 -67.70 34.70 -15.65
N TYR A 650 -67.91 33.83 -16.63
CA TYR A 650 -69.18 33.12 -16.86
C TYR A 650 -68.91 31.62 -17.05
N PRO A 651 -69.57 30.71 -16.31
CA PRO A 651 -70.84 30.87 -15.58
C PRO A 651 -70.73 31.48 -14.15
N GLY A 652 -69.54 31.79 -13.65
CA GLY A 652 -69.31 32.43 -12.36
C GLY A 652 -68.35 31.66 -11.46
N GLU A 653 -67.99 32.23 -10.31
CA GLU A 653 -67.07 31.61 -9.34
C GLU A 653 -67.62 30.25 -8.85
N ASN A 654 -66.77 29.23 -8.84
CA ASN A 654 -67.06 27.84 -8.52
C ASN A 654 -68.16 27.21 -9.38
N ARG A 655 -68.50 27.82 -10.53
CA ARG A 655 -69.56 27.35 -11.42
C ARG A 655 -69.01 26.75 -12.71
N GLY A 656 -69.63 25.65 -13.09
CA GLY A 656 -69.42 24.93 -14.34
C GLY A 656 -70.67 24.91 -15.20
N ILE A 657 -70.49 24.65 -16.49
CA ILE A 657 -71.56 24.49 -17.46
C ILE A 657 -71.39 23.19 -18.24
N ILE A 658 -72.52 22.53 -18.53
CA ILE A 658 -72.62 21.39 -19.44
C ILE A 658 -73.57 21.80 -20.56
N GLN A 659 -73.11 21.75 -21.82
CA GLN A 659 -73.94 22.11 -22.97
C GLN A 659 -73.53 21.33 -24.21
N ILE A 660 -74.43 21.25 -25.19
CA ILE A 660 -74.26 20.42 -26.37
C ILE A 660 -74.43 21.26 -27.64
N LEU A 661 -73.51 21.06 -28.57
CA LEU A 661 -73.59 21.58 -29.93
C LEU A 661 -73.76 20.40 -30.89
N LYS A 662 -74.80 20.41 -31.71
CA LYS A 662 -74.97 19.45 -32.80
C LYS A 662 -74.31 20.01 -34.06
N ILE A 663 -73.35 19.26 -34.61
CA ILE A 663 -72.65 19.63 -35.83
C ILE A 663 -73.14 18.72 -36.96
N GLN A 664 -73.45 19.32 -38.10
CA GLN A 664 -73.71 18.62 -39.36
C GLN A 664 -72.51 18.83 -40.27
N ASP A 665 -71.81 17.75 -40.59
CA ASP A 665 -70.73 17.75 -41.57
C ASP A 665 -71.28 17.35 -42.94
N ASN A 666 -71.22 18.30 -43.87
CA ASN A 666 -71.66 18.15 -45.27
C ASN A 666 -70.48 17.95 -46.23
N SER A 667 -69.27 17.72 -45.74
CA SER A 667 -68.05 17.59 -46.55
C SER A 667 -67.94 16.25 -47.31
N ALA A 668 -68.68 15.23 -46.88
CA ALA A 668 -68.70 13.89 -47.49
C ALA A 668 -70.03 13.57 -48.20
N SER A 669 -70.05 12.52 -49.03
CA SER A 669 -71.22 12.04 -49.79
C SER A 669 -72.42 11.61 -48.91
N VAL A 670 -72.19 11.48 -47.60
CA VAL A 670 -73.19 11.17 -46.57
C VAL A 670 -73.07 12.25 -45.49
N VAL A 671 -74.17 12.96 -45.21
CA VAL A 671 -74.23 13.94 -44.11
C VAL A 671 -74.03 13.21 -42.79
N GLN A 672 -72.95 13.53 -42.07
CA GLN A 672 -72.70 13.00 -40.73
C GLN A 672 -73.14 14.03 -39.69
N SER A 673 -73.84 13.58 -38.65
CA SER A 673 -74.24 14.44 -37.54
C SER A 673 -73.67 13.87 -36.25
N TYR A 674 -72.99 14.71 -35.48
CA TYR A 674 -72.41 14.34 -34.20
C TYR A 674 -72.56 15.46 -33.16
N ASN A 675 -72.47 15.08 -31.89
CA ASN A 675 -72.62 15.94 -30.73
C ASN A 675 -71.24 16.34 -30.19
N VAL A 676 -71.08 17.63 -29.94
CA VAL A 676 -69.96 18.16 -29.15
C VAL A 676 -70.50 18.56 -27.79
N VAL A 677 -70.12 17.82 -26.76
CA VAL A 677 -70.44 18.11 -25.35
C VAL A 677 -69.34 19.00 -24.79
N TYR A 678 -69.70 20.11 -24.17
CA TYR A 678 -68.76 21.05 -23.60
C TYR A 678 -68.96 21.16 -22.10
N ILE A 679 -67.91 20.80 -21.36
CA ILE A 679 -67.87 20.76 -19.89
C ILE A 679 -66.72 21.68 -19.44
N ALA A 680 -67.08 22.86 -18.93
CA ALA A 680 -66.09 23.85 -18.51
C ALA A 680 -66.66 24.77 -17.41
N GLY A 681 -65.78 25.31 -16.56
CA GLY A 681 -66.12 26.34 -15.60
C GLY A 681 -65.33 27.62 -15.79
N SER A 682 -65.71 28.66 -15.04
CA SER A 682 -64.92 29.91 -14.95
C SER A 682 -63.62 29.72 -14.18
N ASP A 683 -63.57 28.68 -13.35
CA ASP A 683 -62.39 28.24 -12.61
C ASP A 683 -62.34 26.71 -12.52
N ARG A 684 -61.33 26.21 -11.82
CA ARG A 684 -61.03 24.77 -11.68
C ARG A 684 -62.15 24.01 -10.95
N LEU A 685 -62.70 24.61 -9.90
CA LEU A 685 -63.77 24.00 -9.09
C LEU A 685 -65.09 23.97 -9.88
N GLY A 686 -65.32 24.98 -10.72
CA GLY A 686 -66.42 25.00 -11.67
C GLY A 686 -66.35 23.86 -12.69
N THR A 687 -65.19 23.66 -13.33
CA THR A 687 -65.00 22.53 -14.26
C THR A 687 -65.21 21.19 -13.55
N GLU A 688 -64.69 21.02 -12.33
CA GLU A 688 -64.90 19.81 -11.51
C GLU A 688 -66.37 19.60 -11.14
N ALA A 689 -67.11 20.68 -10.82
CA ALA A 689 -68.54 20.62 -10.54
C ALA A 689 -69.35 20.14 -11.75
N ALA A 690 -69.07 20.69 -12.94
CA ALA A 690 -69.70 20.25 -14.18
C ALA A 690 -69.39 18.79 -14.50
N LEU A 691 -68.16 18.35 -14.29
CA LEU A 691 -67.75 16.97 -14.49
C LEU A 691 -68.52 16.01 -13.56
N LYS A 692 -68.53 16.31 -12.25
CA LYS A 692 -69.20 15.47 -11.25
C LYS A 692 -70.72 15.44 -11.43
N TYR A 693 -71.32 16.56 -11.82
CA TYR A 693 -72.76 16.57 -12.13
C TYR A 693 -73.08 15.83 -13.43
N PHE A 694 -72.21 15.93 -14.44
CA PHE A 694 -72.34 15.19 -15.70
C PHE A 694 -72.43 13.68 -15.46
N GLU A 695 -71.68 13.16 -14.48
CA GLU A 695 -71.75 11.75 -14.07
C GLU A 695 -73.16 11.33 -13.59
N THR A 696 -73.95 12.25 -13.05
CA THR A 696 -75.29 11.98 -12.50
C THR A 696 -76.43 12.05 -13.54
N LEU A 697 -76.13 12.51 -14.76
CA LEU A 697 -77.16 12.72 -15.78
C LEU A 697 -77.76 11.39 -16.26
N LYS A 698 -79.06 11.42 -16.56
CA LYS A 698 -79.75 10.28 -17.20
C LYS A 698 -79.61 10.31 -18.71
N GLU A 699 -79.49 11.50 -19.29
CA GLU A 699 -79.38 11.75 -20.72
C GLU A 699 -78.69 13.09 -20.96
N LEU A 700 -78.18 13.26 -22.18
CA LEU A 700 -77.55 14.48 -22.64
C LEU A 700 -78.54 15.65 -22.60
N PRO A 701 -78.21 16.79 -21.97
CA PRO A 701 -79.17 17.87 -21.77
C PRO A 701 -79.51 18.60 -23.07
N THR A 702 -80.77 18.96 -23.23
CA THR A 702 -81.25 19.74 -24.39
C THR A 702 -80.98 21.24 -24.25
N GLU A 703 -80.76 21.72 -23.02
CA GLU A 703 -80.46 23.11 -22.67
C GLU A 703 -79.21 23.16 -21.77
N PRO A 704 -78.42 24.24 -21.76
CA PRO A 704 -77.25 24.35 -20.90
C PRO A 704 -77.58 24.19 -19.40
N ILE A 705 -76.85 23.33 -18.72
CA ILE A 705 -76.94 23.11 -17.27
C ILE A 705 -75.80 23.86 -16.60
N ILE A 706 -76.10 24.74 -15.65
CA ILE A 706 -75.11 25.39 -14.80
C ILE A 706 -75.12 24.72 -13.43
N VAL A 707 -73.93 24.45 -12.90
CA VAL A 707 -73.75 23.81 -11.60
C VAL A 707 -72.69 24.51 -10.78
N GLU A 708 -72.87 24.53 -9.48
CA GLU A 708 -71.96 25.17 -8.51
C GLU A 708 -71.34 24.13 -7.59
N TRP A 709 -70.04 24.26 -7.32
CA TRP A 709 -69.37 23.45 -6.32
C TRP A 709 -69.70 23.93 -4.90
N THR A 710 -70.22 23.03 -4.06
CA THR A 710 -70.47 23.30 -2.63
C THR A 710 -69.68 22.33 -1.76
N SER A 711 -69.67 22.56 -0.44
CA SER A 711 -69.06 21.63 0.52
C SER A 711 -69.71 20.23 0.54
N GLU A 712 -70.91 20.09 -0.01
CA GLU A 712 -71.66 18.83 -0.08
C GLU A 712 -71.60 18.19 -1.49
N GLY A 713 -70.92 18.81 -2.46
CA GLY A 713 -70.82 18.37 -3.86
C GLY A 713 -71.47 19.35 -4.86
N PRO A 714 -71.59 18.96 -6.15
CA PRO A 714 -72.15 19.83 -7.18
C PRO A 714 -73.67 19.96 -7.06
N VAL A 715 -74.18 21.19 -7.14
CA VAL A 715 -75.62 21.49 -7.13
C VAL A 715 -76.04 22.29 -8.36
N LEU A 716 -77.27 22.07 -8.84
CA LEU A 716 -77.84 22.83 -9.95
C LEU A 716 -78.12 24.28 -9.53
N VAL A 717 -77.80 25.25 -10.39
CA VAL A 717 -78.00 26.69 -10.17
C VAL A 717 -79.20 27.23 -10.93
#